data_AF-A0A2E6WGH5-F1
#
_entry.id   AF-A0A2E6WGH5-F1
#
_cell.length_a   1.000
_cell.length_b   1.000
_cell.length_c   1.000
_cell.angle_alpha   90.00
_cell.angle_beta   90.00
_cell.angle_gamma   90.00
#
_symmetry.space_group_name_H-M   'P 1'
#
loop_
_entity.id
_entity.type
_entity.pdbx_description
1 polymer ?
#
loop_
_entity_poly.entity_id
_entity_poly.type
_entity_poly.pdbx_seq_one_letter_code
_entity_poly.pdbx_strand_id
1 'polypeptide(L)'
;MLIQFLRHLPFVILFTALPAAAYGQNTSNGDLDALPDVAEEFEIRFVAKEPLTRNPCAMAFDVHGRLFIGMGPQYRSPTPNTPGDSVYLMIDSDNDGVFDKKHPFASGFNNIQGLCWHGDDLWIANAPDLTIVRDTDNDDVADEYIRLYTDLGNLEHGLHGLTWGPDGRMYMSKGNSKGHNGPKHYAPLPFRDLAGVAAPSGTSIFPKPVVSDAANYVKTYHDPADDWGREGGVLSCLETGEDLRIESRGYRNPWDIAFDHEFNFLGTDNDQNQGDRLFHSFYGAHYGWGHNWSAHWTCENHLPTPELAGPLFGGSGTGITYFDSPAFPPAFRGVWMFNDWLQRRTHFFKPQWKGAHLTTAAKEYDVLVSGGDSLFKPTDLEVGPNGSLYILGWGREYGVQWNDKQEQVNEGRVFEVRWRHNKAKEELLAKHQRWQKPLSDWTTKELISGLDDILAVRRIAAQEALILRKDGPSEILLAFQDQSDESHDMSIQQATWAIWALIRNPYTQKEQGHQFMNLCLHGPIHIRIQAMRALRQHTDSITNISNGQIPLDSDTLEILETALSDKNARLRFEAYQFITQIDHLPPKIHLPLLEALKVETDYICFYAGWHVLKQHYSSTRLKALLLNDDSSLQLAALLAAAERRETITELIPQIIQSDSERLRNTAALYTTRKSGNSMFYINNPGGEFTDTISVSLLSYLKPSQIYYTLDGTNPSNESPRWPGSLNITRSCTLKFAVYSGDKQIGPIAEYQYERLTAQATVERQGILSILSETNRLYRVSRQGPQKDTKAYTDRDYILTDVPKTLENTVFIQTPNDDSEEFRDTLVSIELAIPSTIIIAHDTRITEPSWLSNWEKIKGQLTTNDTTFGLFQKNVPAGKLTLGPNRPDTRGSASQYLIFLQPGNLKQLADATTQEAVTAAIPTADAQRGKALFFATGGAGCFKCHDAKPADTPTGFGPNLSFLKEQRNPNHIIKSLLTPSSEIKEGFATQVIITHDGRTITGILKHETGESITLNQPNEKSVTISRDKIDERVSQKVSAMPAFDRLLTPQQIADLVKYLLEQ
;
A
#
# COMPACT_ATOMS: atom_id res chain seq x y z
N MET A 1 20.53 -48.40 30.15
CA MET A 1 21.54 -47.90 29.18
C MET A 1 21.04 -48.31 27.81
N LEU A 2 20.85 -47.34 26.89
CA LEU A 2 20.29 -47.46 25.53
C LEU A 2 18.76 -47.22 25.30
N ILE A 3 18.16 -46.18 25.90
CA ILE A 3 16.98 -45.48 25.32
C ILE A 3 17.08 -43.98 25.70
N GLN A 4 17.95 -43.24 25.02
CA GLN A 4 18.05 -41.77 25.08
C GLN A 4 18.94 -41.33 23.93
N PHE A 5 18.42 -41.29 22.69
CA PHE A 5 19.02 -40.59 21.55
C PHE A 5 18.04 -40.73 20.38
N LEU A 6 16.96 -39.93 20.35
CA LEU A 6 16.10 -39.69 19.16
C LEU A 6 15.03 -38.59 19.46
N ARG A 7 15.40 -37.51 20.15
CA ARG A 7 14.50 -36.35 20.41
C ARG A 7 14.98 -35.00 19.84
N HIS A 8 16.08 -34.97 19.10
CA HIS A 8 16.62 -33.73 18.51
C HIS A 8 17.08 -33.92 17.05
N LEU A 9 16.15 -34.20 16.15
CA LEU A 9 16.31 -33.82 14.75
C LEU A 9 15.21 -32.80 14.41
N PRO A 10 15.53 -31.61 13.89
CA PRO A 10 14.53 -30.81 13.21
C PRO A 10 14.15 -31.61 11.97
N PHE A 11 12.88 -32.02 11.87
CA PHE A 11 12.31 -32.43 10.60
C PHE A 11 12.30 -31.18 9.72
N VAL A 12 13.41 -30.94 9.03
CA VAL A 12 13.44 -30.08 7.85
C VAL A 12 12.63 -30.84 6.81
N ILE A 13 11.33 -30.54 6.75
CA ILE A 13 10.52 -30.87 5.58
C ILE A 13 11.10 -29.99 4.48
N LEU A 14 11.94 -30.62 3.65
CA LEU A 14 12.45 -30.03 2.43
C LEU A 14 11.23 -29.85 1.53
N PHE A 15 10.62 -28.66 1.55
CA PHE A 15 9.82 -28.22 0.41
C PHE A 15 10.79 -28.26 -0.77
N THR A 16 10.63 -29.24 -1.66
CA THR A 16 11.19 -29.14 -3.00
C THR A 16 10.54 -27.90 -3.58
N ALA A 17 11.30 -26.80 -3.63
CA ALA A 17 10.93 -25.59 -4.33
C ALA A 17 10.53 -26.02 -5.74
N LEU A 18 9.21 -26.03 -6.00
CA LEU A 18 8.70 -26.13 -7.35
C LEU A 18 9.33 -24.95 -8.11
N PRO A 19 9.95 -25.19 -9.26
CA PRO A 19 10.62 -24.14 -9.99
C PRO A 19 9.61 -23.03 -10.29
N ALA A 20 10.00 -21.81 -9.92
CA ALA A 20 9.28 -20.56 -10.21
C ALA A 20 9.20 -20.37 -11.74
N ALA A 21 8.21 -20.99 -12.39
CA ALA A 21 7.97 -20.85 -13.81
C ALA A 21 6.52 -21.20 -14.16
N ALA A 22 5.60 -20.26 -13.90
CA ALA A 22 4.31 -20.14 -14.58
C ALA A 22 3.70 -18.74 -14.31
N TYR A 23 4.36 -17.68 -14.79
CA TYR A 23 3.81 -16.32 -14.75
C TYR A 23 3.31 -15.93 -16.15
N GLY A 24 2.01 -15.64 -16.29
CA GLY A 24 1.53 -14.77 -17.38
C GLY A 24 0.31 -15.19 -18.21
N GLN A 25 -0.62 -16.06 -17.77
CA GLN A 25 -1.81 -16.29 -18.59
C GLN A 25 -2.84 -15.15 -18.53
N ASN A 26 -3.35 -14.83 -19.71
CA ASN A 26 -4.29 -13.76 -20.05
C ASN A 26 -5.72 -14.15 -19.64
N THR A 27 -6.27 -13.53 -18.59
CA THR A 27 -7.63 -13.85 -18.11
C THR A 27 -8.74 -13.23 -18.95
N SER A 28 -8.47 -12.37 -19.94
CA SER A 28 -9.55 -11.87 -20.82
C SER A 28 -10.27 -13.03 -21.54
N ASN A 29 -9.56 -14.14 -21.74
CA ASN A 29 -10.07 -15.44 -22.24
C ASN A 29 -9.86 -16.57 -21.21
N GLY A 30 -9.75 -16.25 -19.92
CA GLY A 30 -9.48 -17.24 -18.87
C GLY A 30 -10.53 -18.35 -18.87
N ASP A 31 -10.08 -19.59 -18.69
CA ASP A 31 -10.97 -20.73 -18.55
C ASP A 31 -11.88 -20.49 -17.34
N LEU A 32 -13.18 -20.33 -17.59
CA LEU A 32 -14.19 -20.02 -16.57
C LEU A 32 -14.32 -21.15 -15.55
N ASP A 33 -13.86 -22.36 -15.89
CA ASP A 33 -13.90 -23.56 -15.08
C ASP A 33 -12.52 -23.94 -14.52
N ALA A 34 -11.45 -23.21 -14.86
CA ALA A 34 -10.14 -23.44 -14.26
C ALA A 34 -10.15 -23.10 -12.77
N LEU A 35 -9.52 -23.97 -11.99
CA LEU A 35 -9.33 -23.79 -10.55
C LEU A 35 -7.96 -23.20 -10.24
N PRO A 36 -7.81 -22.50 -9.10
CA PRO A 36 -6.51 -22.04 -8.65
C PRO A 36 -5.59 -23.21 -8.31
N ASP A 37 -4.29 -22.94 -8.29
CA ASP A 37 -3.27 -23.90 -7.90
C ASP A 37 -3.13 -23.95 -6.37
N VAL A 38 -3.11 -25.16 -5.83
CA VAL A 38 -2.79 -25.48 -4.42
C VAL A 38 -1.84 -26.68 -4.38
N ALA A 39 -1.15 -26.89 -3.26
CA ALA A 39 -0.29 -28.07 -3.08
C ALA A 39 -1.12 -29.38 -3.13
N GLU A 40 -0.49 -30.51 -3.51
CA GLU A 40 -1.18 -31.78 -3.80
C GLU A 40 -2.04 -32.31 -2.63
N GLU A 41 -1.60 -32.06 -1.40
CA GLU A 41 -2.31 -32.45 -0.18
C GLU A 41 -3.60 -31.64 0.07
N PHE A 42 -3.76 -30.53 -0.64
CA PHE A 42 -4.96 -29.70 -0.63
C PHE A 42 -5.82 -29.95 -1.86
N GLU A 43 -7.08 -29.59 -1.71
CA GLU A 43 -8.06 -29.51 -2.77
C GLU A 43 -8.70 -28.13 -2.70
N ILE A 44 -8.85 -27.50 -3.86
CA ILE A 44 -9.65 -26.30 -4.04
C ILE A 44 -10.79 -26.62 -5.01
N ARG A 45 -12.00 -26.14 -4.72
CA ARG A 45 -13.17 -26.34 -5.57
C ARG A 45 -14.07 -25.11 -5.56
N PHE A 46 -14.89 -24.97 -6.61
CA PHE A 46 -16.01 -24.04 -6.57
C PHE A 46 -17.10 -24.59 -5.64
N VAL A 47 -17.61 -23.74 -4.76
CA VAL A 47 -18.83 -24.02 -3.99
C VAL A 47 -19.99 -23.10 -4.41
N ALA A 48 -19.71 -22.00 -5.10
CA ALA A 48 -20.69 -21.23 -5.86
C ALA A 48 -20.02 -20.45 -7.00
N LYS A 49 -20.75 -20.23 -8.10
CA LYS A 49 -20.36 -19.34 -9.20
C LYS A 49 -21.60 -18.72 -9.85
N GLU A 50 -21.44 -18.03 -10.97
CA GLU A 50 -22.57 -17.42 -11.69
C GLU A 50 -23.60 -18.50 -12.09
N PRO A 51 -24.91 -18.18 -12.06
CA PRO A 51 -25.51 -16.87 -11.76
C PRO A 51 -25.72 -16.60 -10.25
N LEU A 52 -25.32 -17.49 -9.35
CA LEU A 52 -25.54 -17.31 -7.92
C LEU A 52 -24.74 -16.13 -7.37
N THR A 53 -23.48 -15.98 -7.77
CA THR A 53 -22.60 -14.90 -7.29
C THR A 53 -22.13 -14.00 -8.43
N ARG A 54 -22.06 -12.68 -8.18
CA ARG A 54 -21.55 -11.66 -9.12
C ARG A 54 -20.93 -10.50 -8.35
N ASN A 55 -19.66 -10.18 -8.57
CA ASN A 55 -18.89 -9.22 -7.75
C ASN A 55 -19.09 -9.41 -6.23
N PRO A 56 -18.92 -10.64 -5.68
CA PRO A 56 -19.00 -10.84 -4.24
C PRO A 56 -17.85 -10.12 -3.54
N CYS A 57 -18.13 -9.34 -2.49
CA CYS A 57 -17.10 -8.50 -1.84
C CYS A 57 -16.85 -8.89 -0.39
N ALA A 58 -17.86 -9.34 0.34
CA ALA A 58 -17.74 -9.74 1.74
C ALA A 58 -18.62 -10.95 2.03
N MET A 59 -18.21 -11.80 2.97
CA MET A 59 -19.00 -12.93 3.45
C MET A 59 -18.96 -13.07 4.97
N ALA A 60 -19.95 -13.74 5.53
CA ALA A 60 -19.96 -14.14 6.93
C ALA A 60 -20.79 -15.41 7.11
N PHE A 61 -20.48 -16.17 8.17
CA PHE A 61 -21.31 -17.29 8.62
C PHE A 61 -22.14 -16.87 9.82
N ASP A 62 -23.42 -17.22 9.83
CA ASP A 62 -24.30 -17.00 10.99
C ASP A 62 -24.05 -18.04 12.10
N VAL A 63 -24.78 -17.93 13.21
CA VAL A 63 -24.65 -18.87 14.34
C VAL A 63 -24.97 -20.33 13.95
N HIS A 64 -25.80 -20.52 12.91
CA HIS A 64 -26.14 -21.82 12.32
C HIS A 64 -25.19 -22.24 11.19
N GLY A 65 -24.06 -21.54 11.01
CA GLY A 65 -23.05 -21.90 10.00
C GLY A 65 -23.54 -21.76 8.56
N ARG A 66 -24.59 -20.96 8.31
CA ARG A 66 -25.10 -20.66 6.96
C ARG A 66 -24.31 -19.49 6.37
N LEU A 67 -23.99 -19.57 5.08
CA LEU A 67 -23.16 -18.58 4.40
C LEU A 67 -24.00 -17.41 3.87
N PHE A 68 -23.62 -16.19 4.24
CA PHE A 68 -24.16 -14.95 3.70
C PHE A 68 -23.10 -14.25 2.86
N ILE A 69 -23.50 -13.73 1.69
CA ILE A 69 -22.59 -13.04 0.76
C ILE A 69 -23.16 -11.67 0.39
N GLY A 70 -22.38 -10.63 0.66
CA GLY A 70 -22.60 -9.27 0.18
C GLY A 70 -22.04 -9.09 -1.22
N MET A 71 -22.89 -8.68 -2.16
CA MET A 71 -22.51 -8.55 -3.56
C MET A 71 -23.38 -7.54 -4.32
N GLY A 72 -22.85 -6.97 -5.40
CA GLY A 72 -23.64 -6.13 -6.28
C GLY A 72 -22.83 -5.24 -7.23
N PRO A 73 -23.51 -4.29 -7.90
CA PRO A 73 -22.94 -3.51 -8.99
C PRO A 73 -22.31 -2.18 -8.56
N GLN A 74 -22.25 -1.88 -7.26
CA GLN A 74 -21.91 -0.52 -6.80
C GLN A 74 -20.43 -0.18 -6.94
N TYR A 75 -19.56 -1.18 -7.07
CA TYR A 75 -18.15 -0.94 -7.33
C TYR A 75 -17.85 -0.88 -8.84
N ARG A 76 -17.00 0.03 -9.36
CA ARG A 76 -16.29 1.15 -8.71
C ARG A 76 -16.88 2.52 -9.04
N SER A 77 -17.75 2.60 -10.06
CA SER A 77 -18.23 3.88 -10.60
C SER A 77 -19.75 3.94 -10.64
N PRO A 78 -20.42 3.91 -9.47
CA PRO A 78 -21.86 3.98 -9.40
C PRO A 78 -22.34 5.38 -9.78
N THR A 79 -23.51 5.42 -10.39
CA THR A 79 -24.34 6.61 -10.57
C THR A 79 -25.42 6.64 -9.49
N PRO A 80 -26.12 7.76 -9.29
CA PRO A 80 -27.27 7.80 -8.39
C PRO A 80 -28.31 6.68 -8.68
N ASN A 81 -28.43 6.29 -9.95
CA ASN A 81 -29.39 5.30 -10.43
C ASN A 81 -28.87 3.86 -10.44
N THR A 82 -27.58 3.62 -10.13
CA THR A 82 -27.04 2.25 -10.05
C THR A 82 -27.83 1.46 -8.99
N PRO A 83 -28.32 0.24 -9.28
CA PRO A 83 -29.00 -0.61 -8.30
C PRO A 83 -28.13 -0.84 -7.06
N GLY A 84 -28.72 -0.87 -5.87
CA GLY A 84 -27.98 -1.10 -4.63
C GLY A 84 -27.38 -2.50 -4.55
N ASP A 85 -26.34 -2.66 -3.73
CA ASP A 85 -25.83 -3.99 -3.36
C ASP A 85 -26.84 -4.72 -2.44
N SER A 86 -26.71 -6.05 -2.36
CA SER A 86 -27.55 -6.91 -1.53
C SER A 86 -26.73 -7.98 -0.81
N VAL A 87 -27.26 -8.45 0.31
CA VAL A 87 -26.80 -9.64 1.02
C VAL A 87 -27.72 -10.81 0.66
N TYR A 88 -27.13 -11.95 0.31
CA TYR A 88 -27.85 -13.18 0.01
C TYR A 88 -27.42 -14.31 0.94
N LEU A 89 -28.40 -15.06 1.44
CA LEU A 89 -28.21 -16.37 2.07
C LEU A 89 -27.98 -17.42 0.97
N MET A 90 -26.90 -18.17 1.07
CA MET A 90 -26.55 -19.24 0.14
C MET A 90 -27.12 -20.57 0.63
N ILE A 91 -27.77 -21.32 -0.26
CA ILE A 91 -28.51 -22.55 0.07
C ILE A 91 -27.94 -23.72 -0.72
N ASP A 92 -27.53 -24.75 0.02
CA ASP A 92 -27.21 -26.08 -0.46
C ASP A 92 -28.41 -26.98 -0.15
N SER A 93 -29.24 -27.25 -1.17
CA SER A 93 -30.52 -27.95 -1.03
C SER A 93 -30.36 -29.47 -0.90
N ASP A 94 -29.24 -30.03 -1.37
CA ASP A 94 -28.99 -31.47 -1.40
C ASP A 94 -27.87 -31.94 -0.45
N ASN A 95 -27.23 -31.00 0.25
CA ASN A 95 -26.17 -31.18 1.23
C ASN A 95 -24.89 -31.81 0.64
N ASP A 96 -24.57 -31.54 -0.63
CA ASP A 96 -23.33 -32.00 -1.27
C ASP A 96 -22.12 -31.09 -1.00
N GLY A 97 -22.36 -29.96 -0.32
CA GLY A 97 -21.38 -28.93 0.00
C GLY A 97 -21.11 -27.97 -1.15
N VAL A 98 -22.02 -27.86 -2.12
CA VAL A 98 -22.05 -26.88 -3.21
C VAL A 98 -23.41 -26.16 -3.16
N PHE A 99 -23.38 -24.83 -3.19
CA PHE A 99 -24.61 -24.04 -3.14
C PHE A 99 -25.31 -24.06 -4.51
N ASP A 100 -26.60 -24.39 -4.53
CA ASP A 100 -27.44 -24.44 -5.74
C ASP A 100 -28.48 -23.31 -5.81
N LYS A 101 -28.74 -22.64 -4.68
CA LYS A 101 -29.71 -21.55 -4.56
C LYS A 101 -29.16 -20.38 -3.76
N LYS A 102 -29.81 -19.24 -3.93
CA LYS A 102 -29.64 -18.07 -3.06
C LYS A 102 -30.99 -17.47 -2.69
N HIS A 103 -31.09 -16.95 -1.47
CA HIS A 103 -32.26 -16.24 -0.96
C HIS A 103 -31.86 -14.80 -0.62
N PRO A 104 -32.58 -13.77 -1.10
CA PRO A 104 -32.27 -12.38 -0.73
C PRO A 104 -32.56 -12.16 0.75
N PHE A 105 -31.54 -11.81 1.53
CA PHE A 105 -31.71 -11.51 2.95
C PHE A 105 -31.95 -10.02 3.19
N ALA A 106 -31.10 -9.16 2.60
CA ALA A 106 -31.22 -7.70 2.73
C ALA A 106 -30.74 -7.00 1.45
N SER A 107 -31.30 -5.83 1.11
CA SER A 107 -31.00 -5.16 -0.17
C SER A 107 -31.08 -3.63 -0.10
N GLY A 108 -30.57 -2.97 -1.14
CA GLY A 108 -30.66 -1.51 -1.30
C GLY A 108 -29.47 -0.74 -0.75
N PHE A 109 -28.35 -1.42 -0.48
CA PHE A 109 -27.15 -0.83 0.09
C PHE A 109 -26.36 -0.01 -0.95
N ASN A 110 -25.45 0.85 -0.47
CA ASN A 110 -24.44 1.48 -1.33
C ASN A 110 -23.41 0.43 -1.75
N ASN A 111 -22.16 0.48 -1.29
CA ASN A 111 -21.18 -0.56 -1.64
C ASN A 111 -20.82 -1.44 -0.43
N ILE A 112 -21.24 -2.71 -0.40
CA ILE A 112 -20.93 -3.63 0.70
C ILE A 112 -19.45 -4.03 0.66
N GLN A 113 -18.76 -3.87 1.80
CA GLN A 113 -17.32 -4.12 1.93
C GLN A 113 -16.93 -4.92 3.17
N GLY A 114 -17.85 -5.15 4.11
CA GLY A 114 -17.62 -5.97 5.29
C GLY A 114 -18.95 -6.46 5.88
N LEU A 115 -18.94 -7.68 6.41
CA LEU A 115 -20.08 -8.33 7.06
C LEU A 115 -19.63 -8.94 8.38
N CYS A 116 -20.45 -8.80 9.44
CA CYS A 116 -20.16 -9.44 10.71
C CYS A 116 -21.46 -9.71 11.49
N TRP A 117 -21.62 -10.93 12.01
CA TRP A 117 -22.77 -11.30 12.82
C TRP A 117 -22.52 -11.06 14.32
N HIS A 118 -23.55 -10.60 15.02
CA HIS A 118 -23.60 -10.54 16.48
C HIS A 118 -24.96 -11.00 16.99
N GLY A 119 -25.01 -12.25 17.46
CA GLY A 119 -26.31 -12.90 17.69
C GLY A 119 -27.08 -12.98 16.38
N ASP A 120 -28.30 -12.41 16.38
CA ASP A 120 -29.22 -12.40 15.24
C ASP A 120 -29.13 -11.10 14.42
N ASP A 121 -28.20 -10.19 14.77
CA ASP A 121 -27.98 -8.92 14.07
C ASP A 121 -26.84 -9.07 13.04
N LEU A 122 -27.10 -8.71 11.78
CA LEU A 122 -26.05 -8.60 10.76
C LEU A 122 -25.58 -7.15 10.61
N TRP A 123 -24.30 -6.93 10.88
CA TRP A 123 -23.64 -5.64 10.68
C TRP A 123 -23.02 -5.59 9.28
N ILE A 124 -23.26 -4.48 8.58
CA ILE A 124 -22.90 -4.30 7.18
C ILE A 124 -22.15 -2.98 7.03
N ALA A 125 -20.85 -3.05 6.72
CA ALA A 125 -20.09 -1.91 6.24
C ALA A 125 -20.45 -1.67 4.77
N ASN A 126 -21.18 -0.60 4.48
CA ASN A 126 -21.66 -0.29 3.15
C ASN A 126 -21.44 1.19 2.75
N ALA A 127 -20.21 1.51 2.34
CA ALA A 127 -19.72 2.88 2.15
C ALA A 127 -20.73 3.81 1.43
N PRO A 128 -21.11 4.97 2.01
CA PRO A 128 -20.53 5.62 3.19
C PRO A 128 -21.22 5.24 4.52
N ASP A 129 -22.05 4.21 4.56
CA ASP A 129 -22.90 3.87 5.71
C ASP A 129 -22.35 2.66 6.50
N LEU A 130 -22.71 2.59 7.79
CA LEU A 130 -22.65 1.37 8.60
C LEU A 130 -24.08 1.05 9.03
N THR A 131 -24.59 -0.10 8.60
CA THR A 131 -25.99 -0.49 8.79
C THR A 131 -26.08 -1.83 9.52
N ILE A 132 -26.98 -1.93 10.50
CA ILE A 132 -27.38 -3.17 11.15
C ILE A 132 -28.71 -3.60 10.54
N VAL A 133 -28.88 -4.87 10.21
CA VAL A 133 -30.16 -5.42 9.76
C VAL A 133 -30.60 -6.61 10.60
N ARG A 134 -31.92 -6.77 10.75
CA ARG A 134 -32.53 -7.82 11.58
C ARG A 134 -33.68 -8.49 10.86
N ASP A 135 -33.73 -9.80 10.96
CA ASP A 135 -34.92 -10.60 10.71
C ASP A 135 -35.68 -10.73 12.05
N THR A 136 -36.92 -10.24 12.09
CA THR A 136 -37.73 -10.19 13.31
C THR A 136 -38.84 -11.23 13.36
N ASP A 137 -39.09 -11.93 12.26
CA ASP A 137 -40.13 -12.96 12.16
C ASP A 137 -39.61 -14.36 11.76
N ASN A 138 -38.29 -14.49 11.55
CA ASN A 138 -37.54 -15.69 11.18
C ASN A 138 -37.92 -16.26 9.80
N ASP A 139 -38.22 -15.40 8.83
CA ASP A 139 -38.47 -15.79 7.45
C ASP A 139 -37.21 -15.79 6.54
N ASP A 140 -36.03 -15.53 7.13
CA ASP A 140 -34.75 -15.34 6.44
C ASP A 140 -34.70 -14.07 5.57
N VAL A 141 -35.51 -13.05 5.89
CA VAL A 141 -35.50 -11.71 5.29
C VAL A 141 -35.39 -10.64 6.38
N ALA A 142 -34.58 -9.61 6.14
CA ALA A 142 -34.45 -8.51 7.08
C ALA A 142 -35.66 -7.55 7.03
N ASP A 143 -36.29 -7.36 8.19
CA ASP A 143 -37.40 -6.44 8.43
C ASP A 143 -36.95 -5.04 8.84
N GLU A 144 -35.93 -4.97 9.69
CA GLU A 144 -35.46 -3.73 10.31
C GLU A 144 -34.05 -3.37 9.82
N TYR A 145 -33.87 -2.10 9.46
CA TYR A 145 -32.60 -1.52 9.00
C TYR A 145 -32.25 -0.35 9.91
N ILE A 146 -31.13 -0.45 10.60
CA ILE A 146 -30.62 0.58 11.52
C ILE A 146 -29.33 1.13 10.95
N ARG A 147 -29.39 2.30 10.30
CA ARG A 147 -28.19 3.02 9.89
C ARG A 147 -27.55 3.65 11.12
N LEU A 148 -26.47 3.04 11.59
CA LEU A 148 -25.76 3.44 12.79
C LEU A 148 -24.97 4.72 12.53
N TYR A 149 -24.16 4.72 11.47
CA TYR A 149 -23.36 5.85 11.03
C TYR A 149 -23.50 6.07 9.52
N THR A 150 -23.19 7.28 9.08
CA THR A 150 -23.20 7.71 7.68
C THR A 150 -22.06 8.67 7.42
N ASP A 151 -21.85 9.04 6.15
CA ASP A 151 -20.81 9.97 5.70
C ASP A 151 -19.39 9.48 6.04
N LEU A 152 -19.19 8.17 6.07
CA LEU A 152 -17.91 7.53 6.36
C LEU A 152 -16.99 7.51 5.13
N GLY A 153 -17.07 8.46 4.21
CA GLY A 153 -16.25 8.49 3.00
C GLY A 153 -16.66 7.54 1.89
N ASN A 154 -15.96 7.62 0.76
CA ASN A 154 -16.36 6.96 -0.47
C ASN A 154 -16.07 5.45 -0.49
N LEU A 155 -16.47 4.78 -1.57
CA LEU A 155 -16.27 3.34 -1.78
C LEU A 155 -14.79 2.95 -1.98
N GLU A 156 -13.89 3.89 -2.17
CA GLU A 156 -12.44 3.70 -2.12
C GLU A 156 -11.95 4.05 -0.70
N HIS A 157 -11.08 3.22 -0.11
CA HIS A 157 -10.56 3.46 1.24
C HIS A 157 -11.67 3.70 2.28
N GLY A 158 -12.77 2.97 2.12
CA GLY A 158 -13.99 3.08 2.90
C GLY A 158 -13.87 2.41 4.26
N LEU A 159 -15.03 2.20 4.88
CA LEU A 159 -15.16 1.33 6.05
C LEU A 159 -15.20 -0.11 5.54
N HIS A 160 -14.35 -0.98 6.08
CA HIS A 160 -14.24 -2.35 5.61
C HIS A 160 -14.37 -3.37 6.76
N GLY A 161 -13.26 -3.95 7.22
CA GLY A 161 -13.22 -5.06 8.17
C GLY A 161 -14.01 -4.78 9.44
N LEU A 162 -14.88 -5.72 9.81
CA LEU A 162 -15.75 -5.68 10.99
C LEU A 162 -15.50 -6.94 11.82
N THR A 163 -15.17 -6.79 13.10
CA THR A 163 -14.96 -7.95 13.97
C THR A 163 -15.26 -7.64 15.43
N TRP A 164 -15.84 -8.61 16.14
CA TRP A 164 -16.23 -8.47 17.53
C TRP A 164 -15.18 -9.04 18.48
N GLY A 165 -14.85 -8.24 19.50
CA GLY A 165 -13.92 -8.66 20.53
C GLY A 165 -14.59 -9.39 21.69
N PRO A 166 -13.88 -10.29 22.41
CA PRO A 166 -14.30 -10.81 23.71
C PRO A 166 -14.64 -9.71 24.73
N ASP A 167 -14.12 -8.50 24.54
CA ASP A 167 -14.42 -7.32 25.34
C ASP A 167 -15.81 -6.71 25.09
N GLY A 168 -16.58 -7.27 24.15
CA GLY A 168 -17.94 -6.82 23.81
C GLY A 168 -17.95 -5.57 22.92
N ARG A 169 -16.88 -5.30 22.17
CA ARG A 169 -16.79 -4.15 21.27
C ARG A 169 -16.70 -4.60 19.80
N MET A 170 -17.35 -3.84 18.92
CA MET A 170 -17.20 -3.95 17.47
C MET A 170 -15.99 -3.14 17.05
N TYR A 171 -14.98 -3.80 16.48
CA TYR A 171 -13.83 -3.18 15.88
C TYR A 171 -14.03 -3.03 14.38
N MET A 172 -13.55 -1.92 13.84
CA MET A 172 -13.71 -1.60 12.43
C MET A 172 -12.49 -0.93 11.83
N SER A 173 -12.10 -1.34 10.62
CA SER A 173 -11.03 -0.70 9.85
C SER A 173 -11.60 0.35 8.90
N LYS A 174 -10.98 1.53 8.89
CA LYS A 174 -11.40 2.65 8.05
C LYS A 174 -10.22 3.28 7.32
N GLY A 175 -10.30 3.38 6.00
CA GLY A 175 -9.30 4.08 5.19
C GLY A 175 -9.40 5.61 5.25
N ASN A 176 -8.53 6.28 4.51
CA ASN A 176 -8.38 7.73 4.56
C ASN A 176 -9.37 8.48 3.65
N SER A 177 -10.35 7.84 3.01
CA SER A 177 -11.41 8.59 2.33
C SER A 177 -12.27 9.35 3.35
N LYS A 178 -12.69 10.57 3.01
CA LYS A 178 -13.51 11.40 3.91
C LYS A 178 -14.93 11.58 3.39
N GLY A 179 -15.84 11.76 4.34
CA GLY A 179 -17.20 12.23 4.06
C GLY A 179 -17.27 13.70 3.69
N HIS A 180 -18.42 14.09 3.18
CA HIS A 180 -18.80 15.44 2.76
C HIS A 180 -19.13 16.38 3.92
N ASN A 181 -19.53 15.82 5.06
CA ASN A 181 -20.02 16.53 6.24
C ASN A 181 -21.06 17.60 5.90
N GLY A 182 -21.99 17.24 5.01
CA GLY A 182 -23.08 18.11 4.58
C GLY A 182 -24.19 18.24 5.64
N PRO A 183 -25.11 19.23 5.51
CA PRO A 183 -26.14 19.55 6.51
C PRO A 183 -27.10 18.42 6.94
N LYS A 184 -27.02 17.26 6.29
CA LYS A 184 -27.89 16.08 6.53
C LYS A 184 -27.14 14.79 6.85
N HIS A 185 -25.80 14.77 6.72
CA HIS A 185 -24.98 13.57 6.80
C HIS A 185 -23.65 13.92 7.47
N TYR A 186 -23.66 14.02 8.80
CA TYR A 186 -22.44 14.22 9.57
C TYR A 186 -21.92 12.89 10.07
N ALA A 187 -20.65 12.59 9.81
CA ALA A 187 -20.00 11.45 10.44
C ALA A 187 -19.81 11.71 11.96
N PRO A 188 -19.77 10.64 12.79
CA PRO A 188 -19.37 10.76 14.19
C PRO A 188 -18.01 11.47 14.34
N LEU A 189 -17.80 12.16 15.47
CA LEU A 189 -16.58 12.93 15.73
C LEU A 189 -15.28 12.11 15.54
N PRO A 190 -15.18 10.85 16.01
CA PRO A 190 -13.99 10.02 15.77
C PRO A 190 -13.61 9.87 14.28
N PHE A 191 -14.59 9.59 13.41
CA PHE A 191 -14.36 9.49 11.96
C PHE A 191 -13.93 10.83 11.35
N ARG A 192 -14.58 11.92 11.76
CA ARG A 192 -14.22 13.27 11.33
C ARG A 192 -12.82 13.67 11.75
N ASP A 193 -12.42 13.28 12.96
CA ASP A 193 -11.07 13.54 13.46
C ASP A 193 -10.03 12.80 12.61
N LEU A 194 -10.18 11.50 12.34
CA LEU A 194 -9.27 10.78 11.42
C LEU A 194 -9.18 11.49 10.05
N ALA A 195 -10.33 11.83 9.47
CA ALA A 195 -10.42 12.50 8.19
C ALA A 195 -9.85 13.94 8.21
N GLY A 196 -9.72 14.58 9.37
CA GLY A 196 -9.32 15.98 9.52
C GLY A 196 -10.42 16.96 9.10
N VAL A 197 -11.69 16.60 9.28
CA VAL A 197 -12.85 17.40 8.83
C VAL A 197 -13.55 18.08 10.00
N ALA A 198 -13.78 19.39 9.89
CA ALA A 198 -14.59 20.15 10.84
C ALA A 198 -16.08 20.05 10.51
N ALA A 199 -16.96 20.21 11.52
CA ALA A 199 -18.40 20.40 11.31
C ALA A 199 -18.86 21.71 11.97
N PRO A 200 -20.05 22.23 11.59
CA PRO A 200 -20.62 23.40 12.24
C PRO A 200 -20.71 23.25 13.76
N SER A 201 -20.65 24.39 14.46
CA SER A 201 -20.82 24.41 15.91
C SER A 201 -22.19 23.86 16.32
N GLY A 202 -22.21 22.99 17.33
CA GLY A 202 -23.44 22.35 17.81
C GLY A 202 -23.79 21.02 17.12
N THR A 203 -23.06 20.58 16.11
CA THR A 203 -23.21 19.23 15.54
C THR A 203 -22.95 18.16 16.62
N SER A 204 -23.86 17.18 16.74
CA SER A 204 -23.70 16.07 17.68
C SER A 204 -22.37 15.36 17.45
N ILE A 205 -21.68 15.02 18.54
CA ILE A 205 -20.48 14.19 18.49
C ILE A 205 -20.80 12.76 18.03
N PHE A 206 -22.01 12.28 18.36
CA PHE A 206 -22.58 11.00 17.95
C PHE A 206 -23.97 11.26 17.35
N PRO A 207 -24.08 11.37 16.02
CA PRO A 207 -25.37 11.41 15.33
C PRO A 207 -26.24 10.22 15.75
N LYS A 208 -27.54 10.42 15.89
CA LYS A 208 -28.45 9.33 16.27
C LYS A 208 -28.62 8.35 15.11
N PRO A 209 -28.73 7.04 15.41
CA PRO A 209 -29.06 6.05 14.39
C PRO A 209 -30.41 6.33 13.73
N VAL A 210 -30.55 5.91 12.47
CA VAL A 210 -31.80 6.02 11.71
C VAL A 210 -32.37 4.62 11.50
N VAL A 211 -33.58 4.39 12.01
CA VAL A 211 -34.29 3.11 11.86
C VAL A 211 -35.30 3.22 10.71
N SER A 212 -35.33 2.22 9.84
CA SER A 212 -36.27 2.08 8.73
C SER A 212 -36.55 0.61 8.45
N ASP A 213 -37.49 0.32 7.57
CA ASP A 213 -37.66 -1.01 6.96
C ASP A 213 -36.97 -1.06 5.57
N ALA A 214 -37.01 -2.23 4.92
CA ALA A 214 -36.46 -2.41 3.58
C ALA A 214 -37.09 -1.47 2.52
N ALA A 215 -38.38 -1.15 2.64
CA ALA A 215 -39.09 -0.31 1.68
C ALA A 215 -38.73 1.18 1.83
N ASN A 216 -38.31 1.59 3.03
CA ASN A 216 -38.00 2.98 3.38
C ASN A 216 -36.50 3.24 3.53
N TYR A 217 -35.64 2.23 3.36
CA TYR A 217 -34.19 2.42 3.40
C TYR A 217 -33.71 3.23 2.18
N VAL A 218 -33.18 4.43 2.43
CA VAL A 218 -32.67 5.33 1.38
C VAL A 218 -31.14 5.32 1.37
N LYS A 219 -30.53 4.68 0.38
CA LYS A 219 -29.07 4.66 0.21
C LYS A 219 -28.48 6.08 0.15
N THR A 220 -27.37 6.29 0.87
CA THR A 220 -26.65 7.58 0.87
C THR A 220 -25.61 7.63 -0.24
N TYR A 221 -26.03 7.92 -1.48
CA TYR A 221 -25.09 8.01 -2.61
C TYR A 221 -23.96 8.99 -2.31
N HIS A 222 -22.72 8.54 -2.55
CA HIS A 222 -21.49 9.34 -2.44
C HIS A 222 -20.73 9.25 -3.76
N ASP A 223 -20.29 10.39 -4.32
CA ASP A 223 -19.56 10.37 -5.59
C ASP A 223 -18.16 9.80 -5.32
N PRO A 224 -17.73 8.72 -5.99
CA PRO A 224 -16.39 8.17 -5.78
C PRO A 224 -15.26 9.17 -6.06
N ALA A 225 -15.53 10.25 -6.80
CA ALA A 225 -14.56 11.33 -7.02
C ALA A 225 -14.37 12.25 -5.80
N ASP A 226 -15.17 12.07 -4.75
CA ASP A 226 -15.17 12.91 -3.56
C ASP A 226 -13.93 12.69 -2.67
N ASP A 227 -13.48 13.80 -2.10
CA ASP A 227 -12.12 14.11 -1.63
C ASP A 227 -11.51 13.19 -0.53
N TRP A 228 -10.18 13.26 -0.42
CA TRP A 228 -9.35 12.48 0.49
C TRP A 228 -9.21 13.14 1.86
N GLY A 229 -9.30 12.33 2.92
CA GLY A 229 -9.02 12.74 4.29
C GLY A 229 -7.54 12.63 4.64
N ARG A 230 -7.20 13.12 5.84
CA ARG A 230 -5.84 13.09 6.38
C ARG A 230 -5.32 11.67 6.59
N GLU A 231 -6.07 10.83 7.29
CA GLU A 231 -5.65 9.47 7.65
C GLU A 231 -6.86 8.56 7.90
N GLY A 232 -6.63 7.24 7.79
CA GLY A 232 -7.51 6.19 8.28
C GLY A 232 -7.15 5.74 9.70
N GLY A 233 -7.94 4.80 10.23
CA GLY A 233 -7.85 4.32 11.61
C GLY A 233 -8.47 2.94 11.80
N VAL A 234 -8.13 2.31 12.92
CA VAL A 234 -8.99 1.26 13.52
C VAL A 234 -9.81 1.95 14.61
N LEU A 235 -11.12 1.72 14.59
CA LEU A 235 -12.06 2.25 15.58
C LEU A 235 -12.76 1.11 16.31
N SER A 236 -13.33 1.40 17.48
CA SER A 236 -14.19 0.45 18.19
C SER A 236 -15.43 1.15 18.77
N CYS A 237 -16.58 0.47 18.82
CA CYS A 237 -17.78 0.95 19.54
C CYS A 237 -18.50 -0.20 20.26
N LEU A 238 -19.43 0.16 21.15
CA LEU A 238 -20.36 -0.80 21.75
C LEU A 238 -21.43 -1.23 20.73
N GLU A 239 -22.22 -2.27 21.08
CA GLU A 239 -23.35 -2.76 20.27
C GLU A 239 -24.39 -1.70 19.92
N THR A 240 -24.52 -0.67 20.75
CA THR A 240 -25.42 0.47 20.49
C THR A 240 -24.86 1.48 19.50
N GLY A 241 -23.59 1.34 19.09
CA GLY A 241 -22.81 2.37 18.40
C GLY A 241 -22.39 3.54 19.29
N GLU A 242 -22.61 3.44 20.60
CA GLU A 242 -22.10 4.43 21.54
C GLU A 242 -20.64 4.16 21.87
N ASP A 243 -20.00 5.16 22.51
CA ASP A 243 -18.61 5.08 22.95
C ASP A 243 -17.66 4.69 21.81
N LEU A 244 -17.87 5.28 20.62
CA LEU A 244 -16.98 5.10 19.47
C LEU A 244 -15.61 5.75 19.76
N ARG A 245 -14.55 4.94 19.71
CA ARG A 245 -13.17 5.31 20.03
C ARG A 245 -12.26 5.07 18.82
N ILE A 246 -11.18 5.84 18.74
CA ILE A 246 -10.09 5.58 17.80
C ILE A 246 -9.05 4.74 18.54
N GLU A 247 -8.87 3.51 18.10
CA GLU A 247 -7.86 2.61 18.65
C GLU A 247 -6.48 2.99 18.12
N SER A 248 -6.37 3.23 16.82
CA SER A 248 -5.10 3.54 16.17
C SER A 248 -5.32 4.39 14.92
N ARG A 249 -4.24 5.00 14.45
CA ARG A 249 -4.22 6.02 13.40
C ARG A 249 -3.16 5.74 12.34
N GLY A 250 -3.20 6.53 11.29
CA GLY A 250 -2.15 6.59 10.29
C GLY A 250 -2.18 5.47 9.28
N TYR A 251 -3.38 5.08 8.86
CA TYR A 251 -3.61 4.12 7.79
C TYR A 251 -4.00 4.82 6.49
N ARG A 252 -3.80 4.15 5.37
CA ARG A 252 -4.28 4.62 4.07
C ARG A 252 -5.55 3.90 3.66
N ASN A 253 -5.46 2.59 3.50
CA ASN A 253 -6.56 1.71 3.13
C ASN A 253 -6.46 0.38 3.90
N PRO A 254 -6.78 0.37 5.20
CA PRO A 254 -6.78 -0.85 5.98
C PRO A 254 -8.00 -1.70 5.59
N TRP A 255 -7.83 -2.64 4.65
CA TRP A 255 -8.96 -3.36 4.04
C TRP A 255 -9.63 -4.31 5.01
N ASP A 256 -8.91 -5.06 5.83
CA ASP A 256 -9.57 -5.97 6.76
C ASP A 256 -8.74 -6.21 8.02
N ILE A 257 -9.40 -6.67 9.08
CA ILE A 257 -8.82 -6.95 10.40
C ILE A 257 -9.40 -8.24 11.00
N ALA A 258 -8.55 -9.00 11.69
CA ALA A 258 -8.98 -10.20 12.42
C ALA A 258 -8.16 -10.41 13.69
N PHE A 259 -8.66 -11.30 14.56
CA PHE A 259 -8.18 -11.52 15.92
C PHE A 259 -7.62 -12.93 16.10
N ASP A 260 -6.51 -13.07 16.82
CA ASP A 260 -6.01 -14.37 17.27
C ASP A 260 -6.70 -14.86 18.57
N HIS A 261 -6.32 -16.06 19.03
CA HIS A 261 -6.85 -16.64 20.28
C HIS A 261 -6.48 -15.87 21.56
N GLU A 262 -5.48 -14.97 21.50
CA GLU A 262 -5.03 -14.12 22.60
C GLU A 262 -5.56 -12.67 22.44
N PHE A 263 -6.57 -12.44 21.62
CA PHE A 263 -7.17 -11.11 21.43
C PHE A 263 -6.13 -10.07 20.95
N ASN A 264 -5.20 -10.47 20.07
CA ASN A 264 -4.31 -9.57 19.33
C ASN A 264 -4.77 -9.48 17.87
N PHE A 265 -4.59 -8.30 17.25
CA PHE A 265 -5.28 -7.99 16.00
C PHE A 265 -4.31 -7.61 14.90
N LEU A 266 -4.45 -8.25 13.75
CA LEU A 266 -3.71 -7.89 12.55
C LEU A 266 -4.66 -7.40 11.47
N GLY A 267 -4.14 -6.55 10.60
CA GLY A 267 -4.83 -6.11 9.39
C GLY A 267 -3.89 -5.88 8.22
N THR A 268 -4.45 -5.83 7.02
CA THR A 268 -3.76 -5.39 5.80
C THR A 268 -3.98 -3.90 5.61
N ASP A 269 -3.00 -3.15 5.12
CA ASP A 269 -3.13 -1.74 4.71
C ASP A 269 -2.45 -1.51 3.37
N ASN A 270 -3.22 -1.08 2.37
CA ASN A 270 -2.73 -1.00 0.99
C ASN A 270 -2.00 0.31 0.72
N ASP A 271 -0.94 0.23 -0.08
CA ASP A 271 -0.11 1.37 -0.51
C ASP A 271 -0.26 1.68 -2.02
N GLN A 272 0.43 2.74 -2.48
CA GLN A 272 0.54 3.11 -3.89
C GLN A 272 1.88 2.73 -4.53
N ASN A 273 3.01 2.75 -3.79
CA ASN A 273 4.35 2.82 -4.41
C ASN A 273 5.48 2.04 -3.70
N GLN A 274 5.44 1.91 -2.37
CA GLN A 274 6.44 1.25 -1.52
C GLN A 274 6.04 -0.18 -1.11
N GLY A 275 4.77 -0.55 -1.32
CA GLY A 275 4.24 -1.89 -1.06
C GLY A 275 3.28 -1.92 0.13
N ASP A 276 2.37 -2.89 0.11
CA ASP A 276 1.34 -3.08 1.14
C ASP A 276 1.95 -3.62 2.43
N ARG A 277 1.26 -3.39 3.55
CA ARG A 277 1.76 -3.75 4.88
C ARG A 277 0.76 -4.57 5.69
N LEU A 278 1.31 -5.38 6.59
CA LEU A 278 0.58 -5.94 7.73
C LEU A 278 0.87 -5.12 8.98
N PHE A 279 -0.17 -4.76 9.71
CA PHE A 279 -0.05 -4.01 10.97
C PHE A 279 -0.63 -4.80 12.14
N HIS A 280 -0.09 -4.59 13.34
CA HIS A 280 -0.62 -5.12 14.60
C HIS A 280 -1.08 -3.98 15.51
N SER A 281 -2.38 -3.65 15.45
CA SER A 281 -2.95 -2.44 16.05
C SER A 281 -3.03 -2.49 17.58
N PHE A 282 -2.82 -1.34 18.24
CA PHE A 282 -3.04 -1.16 19.68
C PHE A 282 -3.35 0.31 20.01
N TYR A 283 -3.90 0.57 21.20
CA TYR A 283 -4.39 1.89 21.59
C TYR A 283 -3.30 2.98 21.48
N GLY A 284 -3.64 4.03 20.74
CA GLY A 284 -2.79 5.19 20.49
C GLY A 284 -1.72 4.97 19.41
N ALA A 285 -1.58 3.80 18.80
CA ALA A 285 -0.62 3.58 17.71
C ALA A 285 -0.88 4.52 16.52
N HIS A 286 0.19 4.95 15.83
CA HIS A 286 0.10 5.76 14.62
C HIS A 286 1.06 5.22 13.55
N TYR A 287 0.54 4.62 12.48
CA TYR A 287 1.34 3.94 11.43
C TYR A 287 1.82 4.89 10.32
N GLY A 288 2.09 6.16 10.65
CA GLY A 288 2.83 7.05 9.76
C GLY A 288 2.07 7.68 8.58
N TRP A 289 1.00 7.12 8.03
CA TRP A 289 0.25 7.80 6.96
C TRP A 289 -0.42 9.06 7.50
N GLY A 290 -0.27 10.21 6.86
CA GLY A 290 -0.88 11.46 7.35
C GLY A 290 -0.31 11.99 8.68
N HIS A 291 0.76 11.37 9.22
CA HIS A 291 1.36 11.79 10.49
C HIS A 291 1.80 13.26 10.42
N ASN A 292 1.53 14.01 11.48
CA ASN A 292 1.65 15.47 11.49
C ASN A 292 3.06 15.96 11.12
N TRP A 293 4.06 15.50 11.87
CA TRP A 293 5.44 15.97 11.71
C TRP A 293 6.42 14.91 11.20
N SER A 294 6.08 13.62 11.16
CA SER A 294 6.98 12.59 10.62
C SER A 294 6.21 11.43 10.01
N ALA A 295 5.75 11.60 8.77
CA ALA A 295 5.13 10.53 8.01
C ALA A 295 6.19 9.53 7.50
N HIS A 296 5.94 8.23 7.67
CA HIS A 296 6.81 7.16 7.19
C HIS A 296 6.02 5.86 6.99
N TRP A 297 5.83 5.47 5.72
CA TRP A 297 4.95 4.36 5.37
C TRP A 297 5.45 2.99 5.85
N THR A 298 6.75 2.72 5.69
CA THR A 298 7.33 1.43 6.11
C THR A 298 7.45 1.27 7.63
N CYS A 299 7.33 2.39 8.36
CA CYS A 299 7.56 2.51 9.81
C CYS A 299 8.89 1.92 10.35
N GLU A 300 9.79 1.48 9.48
CA GLU A 300 11.01 0.76 9.85
C GLU A 300 11.96 1.65 10.64
N ASN A 301 12.28 1.25 11.88
CA ASN A 301 13.16 1.99 12.79
C ASN A 301 12.82 3.49 12.94
N HIS A 302 11.54 3.83 12.76
CA HIS A 302 11.12 5.21 12.61
C HIS A 302 10.28 5.63 13.82
N LEU A 303 10.90 6.23 14.83
CA LEU A 303 10.12 6.99 15.82
C LEU A 303 9.67 8.28 15.13
N PRO A 304 8.37 8.64 15.18
CA PRO A 304 7.34 8.33 16.19
C PRO A 304 6.29 7.27 15.78
N THR A 305 6.62 6.27 14.95
CA THR A 305 5.68 5.21 14.51
C THR A 305 6.06 3.86 15.14
N PRO A 306 5.12 2.91 15.35
CA PRO A 306 5.46 1.54 15.76
C PRO A 306 5.99 0.72 14.59
N GLU A 307 6.64 -0.43 14.85
CA GLU A 307 7.06 -1.35 13.78
C GLU A 307 5.86 -2.11 13.16
N LEU A 308 6.01 -2.56 11.91
CA LEU A 308 5.01 -3.36 11.17
C LEU A 308 5.06 -4.84 11.54
N ALA A 309 3.93 -5.53 11.42
CA ALA A 309 3.78 -6.94 11.79
C ALA A 309 4.44 -7.94 10.82
N GLY A 310 5.02 -7.45 9.72
CA GLY A 310 5.73 -8.27 8.73
C GLY A 310 6.35 -7.43 7.62
N PRO A 311 7.04 -8.08 6.66
CA PRO A 311 7.62 -7.40 5.51
C PRO A 311 6.54 -6.75 4.62
N LEU A 312 6.92 -5.72 3.87
CA LEU A 312 6.07 -5.16 2.83
C LEU A 312 5.90 -6.16 1.68
N PHE A 313 4.78 -6.12 0.98
CA PHE A 313 4.52 -6.97 -0.19
C PHE A 313 3.95 -6.16 -1.36
N GLY A 314 4.35 -6.51 -2.59
CA GLY A 314 3.94 -5.83 -3.82
C GLY A 314 2.57 -6.26 -4.34
N GLY A 315 1.55 -6.14 -3.50
CA GLY A 315 0.21 -6.72 -3.72
C GLY A 315 -0.95 -5.74 -3.55
N SER A 316 -2.14 -6.31 -3.35
CA SER A 316 -3.33 -5.61 -2.84
C SER A 316 -4.00 -6.49 -1.80
N GLY A 317 -3.60 -6.33 -0.55
CA GLY A 317 -4.12 -7.08 0.60
C GLY A 317 -5.65 -6.95 0.73
N THR A 318 -6.38 -8.07 0.68
CA THR A 318 -7.86 -8.14 0.73
C THR A 318 -8.33 -9.30 1.60
N GLY A 319 -8.95 -8.99 2.73
CA GLY A 319 -9.35 -10.01 3.71
C GLY A 319 -8.17 -10.55 4.52
N ILE A 320 -8.39 -10.83 5.81
CA ILE A 320 -7.41 -11.48 6.67
C ILE A 320 -8.13 -12.27 7.77
N THR A 321 -7.61 -13.45 8.11
CA THR A 321 -8.16 -14.25 9.21
C THR A 321 -7.07 -14.99 9.97
N TYR A 322 -7.27 -15.19 11.27
CA TYR A 322 -6.42 -16.09 12.06
C TYR A 322 -6.94 -17.52 11.91
N PHE A 323 -6.08 -18.40 11.42
CA PHE A 323 -6.46 -19.76 11.04
C PHE A 323 -5.79 -20.80 11.97
N ASP A 324 -6.62 -21.49 12.76
CA ASP A 324 -6.19 -22.58 13.65
C ASP A 324 -7.07 -23.83 13.53
N SER A 325 -7.62 -24.08 12.34
CA SER A 325 -8.56 -25.18 12.14
C SER A 325 -7.92 -26.55 12.36
N PRO A 326 -8.51 -27.44 13.19
CA PRO A 326 -8.03 -28.81 13.33
C PRO A 326 -8.27 -29.66 12.08
N ALA A 327 -9.06 -29.17 11.11
CA ALA A 327 -9.26 -29.78 9.81
C ALA A 327 -8.03 -29.69 8.89
N PHE A 328 -7.05 -28.85 9.22
CA PHE A 328 -5.81 -28.65 8.46
C PHE A 328 -4.62 -29.30 9.20
N PRO A 329 -3.50 -29.58 8.52
CA PRO A 329 -2.32 -30.14 9.17
C PRO A 329 -1.63 -29.10 10.09
N PRO A 330 -0.87 -29.51 11.12
CA PRO A 330 -0.30 -28.62 12.13
C PRO A 330 0.57 -27.46 11.62
N ALA A 331 1.12 -27.56 10.41
CA ALA A 331 1.90 -26.49 9.79
C ALA A 331 1.06 -25.25 9.42
N PHE A 332 -0.25 -25.42 9.22
CA PHE A 332 -1.21 -24.38 8.85
C PHE A 332 -2.13 -24.04 10.03
N ARG A 333 -1.68 -24.31 11.26
CA ARG A 333 -2.40 -24.04 12.50
C ARG A 333 -1.70 -22.95 13.28
N GLY A 334 -2.49 -22.09 13.89
CA GLY A 334 -2.07 -20.86 14.54
C GLY A 334 -1.30 -19.93 13.59
N VAL A 335 -1.82 -19.74 12.37
CA VAL A 335 -1.22 -18.91 11.33
C VAL A 335 -2.17 -17.78 10.94
N TRP A 336 -1.63 -16.69 10.43
CA TRP A 336 -2.44 -15.66 9.75
C TRP A 336 -2.54 -16.02 8.27
N MET A 337 -3.75 -15.91 7.71
CA MET A 337 -4.00 -16.05 6.27
C MET A 337 -4.60 -14.76 5.74
N PHE A 338 -4.14 -14.27 4.60
CA PHE A 338 -4.66 -13.04 3.98
C PHE A 338 -4.62 -13.16 2.45
N ASN A 339 -5.55 -12.50 1.75
CA ASN A 339 -5.49 -12.51 0.29
C ASN A 339 -4.70 -11.33 -0.28
N ASP A 340 -4.19 -11.53 -1.48
CA ASP A 340 -3.62 -10.53 -2.36
C ASP A 340 -4.39 -10.55 -3.69
N TRP A 341 -5.21 -9.52 -3.89
CA TRP A 341 -6.05 -9.36 -5.07
C TRP A 341 -5.22 -9.18 -6.34
N LEU A 342 -4.15 -8.38 -6.26
CA LEU A 342 -3.33 -7.99 -7.40
C LEU A 342 -2.47 -9.17 -7.88
N GLN A 343 -1.82 -9.87 -6.95
CA GLN A 343 -1.02 -11.05 -7.27
C GLN A 343 -1.86 -12.31 -7.46
N ARG A 344 -3.16 -12.26 -7.14
CA ARG A 344 -4.09 -13.40 -7.24
C ARG A 344 -3.64 -14.54 -6.35
N ARG A 345 -3.40 -14.25 -5.08
CA ARG A 345 -2.85 -15.20 -4.11
C ARG A 345 -3.59 -15.16 -2.79
N THR A 346 -3.52 -16.27 -2.07
CA THR A 346 -3.77 -16.29 -0.63
C THR A 346 -2.47 -16.68 0.05
N HIS A 347 -1.99 -15.81 0.92
CA HIS A 347 -0.76 -15.96 1.65
C HIS A 347 -1.04 -16.48 3.07
N PHE A 348 -0.02 -17.06 3.69
CA PHE A 348 -0.03 -17.37 5.11
C PHE A 348 1.34 -17.17 5.76
N PHE A 349 1.35 -16.96 7.08
CA PHE A 349 2.57 -16.96 7.88
C PHE A 349 2.30 -17.28 9.34
N LYS A 350 3.35 -17.75 10.02
CA LYS A 350 3.29 -18.01 11.46
C LYS A 350 3.71 -16.76 12.25
N PRO A 351 2.90 -16.29 13.21
CA PRO A 351 3.30 -15.17 14.06
C PRO A 351 4.40 -15.55 15.04
N GLN A 352 5.17 -14.55 15.46
CA GLN A 352 6.23 -14.64 16.45
C GLN A 352 6.27 -13.36 17.29
N TRP A 353 6.54 -13.52 18.59
CA TRP A 353 6.85 -12.40 19.47
C TRP A 353 8.35 -12.08 19.47
N LYS A 354 8.71 -10.83 19.15
CA LYS A 354 10.02 -10.23 19.39
C LYS A 354 9.86 -9.19 20.51
N GLY A 355 10.04 -9.63 21.74
CA GLY A 355 9.68 -8.83 22.91
C GLY A 355 8.17 -8.55 22.93
N ALA A 356 7.75 -7.29 22.91
CA ALA A 356 6.33 -6.89 22.81
C ALA A 356 5.83 -6.72 21.36
N HIS A 357 6.68 -6.91 20.36
CA HIS A 357 6.29 -6.82 18.95
C HIS A 357 5.77 -8.17 18.42
N LEU A 358 4.51 -8.23 18.00
CA LEU A 358 3.94 -9.33 17.22
C LEU A 358 4.34 -9.18 15.75
N THR A 359 5.18 -10.09 15.26
CA THR A 359 5.77 -10.01 13.92
C THR A 359 5.94 -11.41 13.31
N THR A 360 6.73 -11.56 12.25
CA THR A 360 7.11 -12.84 11.65
C THR A 360 8.61 -12.89 11.38
N ALA A 361 9.21 -14.09 11.44
CA ALA A 361 10.58 -14.30 10.97
C ALA A 361 10.67 -14.41 9.44
N ALA A 362 9.54 -14.49 8.76
CA ALA A 362 9.46 -14.63 7.32
C ALA A 362 9.91 -13.33 6.62
N LYS A 363 10.75 -13.47 5.60
CA LYS A 363 11.18 -12.34 4.74
C LYS A 363 10.19 -12.09 3.60
N GLU A 364 9.43 -13.11 3.24
CA GLU A 364 8.35 -13.13 2.26
C GLU A 364 7.25 -14.04 2.81
N TYR A 365 6.01 -13.86 2.37
CA TYR A 365 4.89 -14.67 2.85
C TYR A 365 4.73 -15.93 2.02
N ASP A 366 4.51 -17.07 2.70
CA ASP A 366 4.21 -18.34 2.02
C ASP A 366 2.88 -18.25 1.27
N VAL A 367 2.75 -19.00 0.18
CA VAL A 367 1.55 -19.01 -0.68
C VAL A 367 0.77 -20.30 -0.45
N LEU A 368 -0.50 -20.17 -0.04
CA LEU A 368 -1.43 -21.29 0.07
C LEU A 368 -2.16 -21.54 -1.26
N VAL A 369 -2.63 -20.46 -1.89
CA VAL A 369 -3.38 -20.50 -3.16
C VAL A 369 -2.74 -19.56 -4.16
N SER A 370 -2.51 -20.04 -5.37
CA SER A 370 -2.03 -19.23 -6.49
C SER A 370 -3.06 -19.27 -7.62
N GLY A 371 -3.42 -18.12 -8.18
CA GLY A 371 -4.51 -18.05 -9.15
C GLY A 371 -4.28 -18.80 -10.46
N GLY A 372 -3.05 -19.14 -10.84
CA GLY A 372 -2.77 -19.89 -12.07
C GLY A 372 -3.44 -19.28 -13.31
N ASP A 373 -4.19 -20.14 -14.03
CA ASP A 373 -5.01 -19.80 -15.20
C ASP A 373 -6.47 -19.47 -14.83
N SER A 374 -6.84 -19.64 -13.56
CA SER A 374 -8.19 -19.38 -13.06
C SER A 374 -8.52 -17.89 -12.93
N LEU A 375 -9.82 -17.62 -12.84
CA LEU A 375 -10.35 -16.32 -12.42
C LEU A 375 -10.39 -16.23 -10.89
N PHE A 376 -9.21 -16.12 -10.30
CA PHE A 376 -8.99 -15.95 -8.87
C PHE A 376 -8.50 -14.54 -8.58
N LYS A 377 -9.41 -13.62 -8.27
CA LYS A 377 -9.11 -12.30 -7.73
C LYS A 377 -9.74 -12.20 -6.35
N PRO A 378 -9.04 -12.69 -5.32
CA PRO A 378 -9.65 -12.88 -4.02
C PRO A 378 -10.01 -11.54 -3.39
N THR A 379 -11.15 -11.47 -2.70
CA THR A 379 -11.70 -10.22 -2.13
C THR A 379 -11.98 -10.30 -0.65
N ASP A 380 -12.21 -11.52 -0.15
CA ASP A 380 -12.47 -11.81 1.26
C ASP A 380 -12.15 -13.29 1.56
N LEU A 381 -11.87 -13.64 2.80
CA LEU A 381 -11.70 -15.03 3.25
C LEU A 381 -12.26 -15.29 4.65
N GLU A 382 -12.86 -16.47 4.85
CA GLU A 382 -13.49 -16.84 6.11
C GLU A 382 -13.30 -18.33 6.43
N VAL A 383 -13.36 -18.67 7.71
CA VAL A 383 -13.32 -20.08 8.15
C VAL A 383 -14.74 -20.63 8.25
N GLY A 384 -15.03 -21.67 7.47
CA GLY A 384 -16.35 -22.29 7.46
C GLY A 384 -16.61 -23.25 8.63
N PRO A 385 -17.87 -23.64 8.89
CA PRO A 385 -18.26 -24.53 9.99
C PRO A 385 -17.63 -25.94 9.92
N ASN A 386 -17.16 -26.34 8.74
CA ASN A 386 -16.48 -27.62 8.52
C ASN A 386 -14.95 -27.53 8.72
N GLY A 387 -14.43 -26.35 9.09
CA GLY A 387 -13.02 -26.07 9.29
C GLY A 387 -12.22 -25.80 8.01
N SER A 388 -12.88 -25.68 6.85
CA SER A 388 -12.25 -25.30 5.58
C SER A 388 -12.14 -23.79 5.43
N LEU A 389 -11.24 -23.34 4.58
CA LEU A 389 -11.09 -21.92 4.23
C LEU A 389 -11.97 -21.60 3.01
N TYR A 390 -12.84 -20.60 3.14
CA TYR A 390 -13.69 -20.08 2.07
C TYR A 390 -13.08 -18.78 1.56
N ILE A 391 -13.05 -18.59 0.24
CA ILE A 391 -12.47 -17.40 -0.40
C ILE A 391 -13.44 -16.87 -1.46
N LEU A 392 -13.78 -15.59 -1.40
CA LEU A 392 -14.55 -14.90 -2.44
C LEU A 392 -13.63 -14.44 -3.56
N GLY A 393 -14.05 -14.60 -4.82
CA GLY A 393 -13.27 -14.15 -5.98
C GLY A 393 -14.08 -13.36 -6.99
N TRP A 394 -13.48 -12.28 -7.48
CA TRP A 394 -14.00 -11.48 -8.60
C TRP A 394 -13.62 -12.04 -9.97
N GLY A 395 -14.31 -11.50 -10.96
CA GLY A 395 -14.13 -11.78 -12.37
C GLY A 395 -12.99 -11.06 -13.07
N ARG A 396 -13.12 -11.00 -14.40
CA ARG A 396 -12.14 -10.39 -15.29
C ARG A 396 -12.08 -8.88 -15.10
N GLU A 397 -13.23 -8.27 -14.90
CA GLU A 397 -13.43 -6.84 -14.93
C GLU A 397 -13.24 -6.18 -13.56
N TYR A 398 -12.71 -4.96 -13.58
CA TYR A 398 -12.58 -4.13 -12.40
C TYR A 398 -13.79 -3.20 -12.33
N GLY A 399 -14.81 -3.62 -11.57
CA GLY A 399 -16.10 -2.96 -11.46
C GLY A 399 -17.19 -3.58 -12.35
N VAL A 400 -18.41 -3.03 -12.28
CA VAL A 400 -19.60 -3.56 -12.94
C VAL A 400 -19.57 -3.47 -14.48
N GLN A 401 -20.10 -4.49 -15.13
CA GLN A 401 -20.42 -4.55 -16.56
C GLN A 401 -21.89 -4.89 -16.77
N TRP A 402 -22.51 -4.24 -17.75
CA TRP A 402 -23.92 -4.38 -18.08
C TRP A 402 -24.09 -4.91 -19.50
N ASN A 403 -25.08 -5.78 -19.72
CA ASN A 403 -25.53 -6.12 -21.07
C ASN A 403 -26.55 -5.10 -21.62
N ASP A 404 -26.98 -5.28 -22.86
CA ASP A 404 -27.99 -4.44 -23.53
C ASP A 404 -29.34 -4.38 -22.78
N LYS A 405 -29.61 -5.36 -21.91
CA LYS A 405 -30.81 -5.43 -21.07
C LYS A 405 -30.62 -4.79 -19.70
N GLN A 406 -29.48 -4.13 -19.45
CA GLN A 406 -29.12 -3.55 -18.14
C GLN A 406 -29.05 -4.60 -17.03
N GLU A 407 -28.63 -5.83 -17.36
CA GLU A 407 -28.35 -6.87 -16.39
C GLU A 407 -26.83 -6.96 -16.15
N GLN A 408 -26.43 -7.16 -14.90
CA GLN A 408 -25.03 -7.35 -14.53
C GLN A 408 -24.51 -8.67 -15.11
N VAL A 409 -23.42 -8.62 -15.87
CA VAL A 409 -22.82 -9.80 -16.51
C VAL A 409 -21.54 -10.29 -15.88
N ASN A 410 -20.99 -9.53 -14.94
CA ASN A 410 -19.73 -9.86 -14.26
C ASN A 410 -19.72 -11.24 -13.62
N GLU A 411 -18.53 -11.82 -13.55
CA GLU A 411 -18.26 -13.02 -12.80
C GLU A 411 -18.15 -12.79 -11.28
N GLY A 412 -18.40 -13.84 -10.51
CA GLY A 412 -18.24 -13.97 -9.07
C GLY A 412 -18.13 -15.45 -8.69
N ARG A 413 -17.23 -15.77 -7.75
CA ARG A 413 -16.93 -17.15 -7.33
C ARG A 413 -16.78 -17.25 -5.84
N VAL A 414 -17.13 -18.41 -5.30
CA VAL A 414 -16.81 -18.84 -3.95
C VAL A 414 -15.98 -20.11 -4.06
N PHE A 415 -14.76 -20.05 -3.52
CA PHE A 415 -13.83 -21.16 -3.47
C PHE A 415 -13.82 -21.76 -2.06
N GLU A 416 -13.73 -23.08 -1.97
CA GLU A 416 -13.42 -23.77 -0.72
C GLU A 416 -12.05 -24.45 -0.86
N VAL A 417 -11.14 -24.15 0.05
CA VAL A 417 -9.84 -24.83 0.21
C VAL A 417 -9.94 -25.79 1.38
N ARG A 418 -9.69 -27.08 1.12
CA ARG A 418 -9.73 -28.13 2.13
C ARG A 418 -8.52 -29.03 2.06
N TRP A 419 -8.10 -29.55 3.20
CA TRP A 419 -7.10 -30.60 3.26
C TRP A 419 -7.71 -31.95 2.87
N ARG A 420 -7.09 -32.69 1.95
CA ARG A 420 -7.64 -33.97 1.45
C ARG A 420 -7.76 -35.05 2.54
N HIS A 421 -6.93 -34.97 3.56
CA HIS A 421 -6.93 -35.93 4.67
C HIS A 421 -7.65 -35.40 5.92
N ASN A 422 -8.61 -34.49 5.75
CA ASN A 422 -9.37 -33.90 6.85
C ASN A 422 -10.07 -34.96 7.71
N LYS A 423 -9.48 -35.25 8.88
CA LYS A 423 -10.02 -36.20 9.87
C LYS A 423 -10.99 -35.56 10.86
N ALA A 424 -10.99 -34.23 10.96
CA ALA A 424 -11.77 -33.49 11.95
C ALA A 424 -13.13 -33.01 11.42
N LYS A 425 -13.38 -33.07 10.10
CA LYS A 425 -14.62 -32.60 9.46
C LYS A 425 -15.87 -33.11 10.17
N GLU A 426 -15.99 -34.43 10.31
CA GLU A 426 -17.18 -35.06 10.88
C GLU A 426 -17.38 -34.68 12.35
N GLU A 427 -16.29 -34.52 13.11
CA GLU A 427 -16.35 -34.07 14.50
C GLU A 427 -16.82 -32.61 14.59
N LEU A 428 -16.30 -31.72 13.73
CA LEU A 428 -16.71 -30.32 13.67
C LEU A 428 -18.19 -30.18 13.26
N LEU A 429 -18.63 -30.95 12.25
CA LEU A 429 -20.03 -30.98 11.84
C LEU A 429 -20.95 -31.60 12.92
N ALA A 430 -20.48 -32.59 13.67
CA ALA A 430 -21.22 -33.10 14.82
C ALA A 430 -21.33 -32.05 15.95
N LYS A 431 -20.25 -31.31 16.23
CA LYS A 431 -20.26 -30.16 17.15
C LYS A 431 -21.22 -29.08 16.68
N HIS A 432 -21.36 -28.87 15.37
CA HIS A 432 -22.32 -27.92 14.83
C HIS A 432 -23.76 -28.24 15.27
N GLN A 433 -24.18 -29.51 15.30
CA GLN A 433 -25.56 -29.88 15.66
C GLN A 433 -26.03 -29.34 17.02
N ARG A 434 -25.11 -29.12 17.98
CA ARG A 434 -25.46 -28.57 19.29
C ARG A 434 -25.95 -27.12 19.22
N TRP A 435 -25.54 -26.36 18.20
CA TRP A 435 -25.93 -24.97 17.97
C TRP A 435 -27.35 -24.80 17.40
N GLN A 436 -28.05 -25.91 17.17
CA GLN A 436 -29.49 -25.92 16.87
C GLN A 436 -30.34 -25.81 18.15
N LYS A 437 -29.73 -26.05 19.33
CA LYS A 437 -30.40 -25.96 20.63
C LYS A 437 -30.35 -24.51 21.16
N PRO A 438 -31.46 -23.94 21.66
CA PRO A 438 -31.47 -22.61 22.27
C PRO A 438 -30.42 -22.47 23.39
N LEU A 439 -29.64 -21.37 23.39
CA LEU A 439 -28.59 -21.14 24.38
C LEU A 439 -29.13 -21.04 25.81
N SER A 440 -30.40 -20.68 25.99
CA SER A 440 -31.09 -20.70 27.29
C SER A 440 -31.03 -22.07 27.96
N ASP A 441 -30.97 -23.14 27.18
CA ASP A 441 -31.03 -24.53 27.64
C ASP A 441 -29.64 -25.14 27.86
N TRP A 442 -28.57 -24.39 27.57
CA TRP A 442 -27.19 -24.82 27.80
C TRP A 442 -26.79 -24.59 29.25
N THR A 443 -26.09 -25.57 29.83
CA THR A 443 -25.40 -25.45 31.11
C THR A 443 -24.22 -24.48 31.01
N THR A 444 -23.79 -23.92 32.14
CA THR A 444 -22.63 -23.02 32.20
C THR A 444 -21.35 -23.68 31.66
N LYS A 445 -21.16 -24.98 31.90
CA LYS A 445 -20.02 -25.75 31.35
C LYS A 445 -20.10 -25.92 29.83
N GLU A 446 -21.30 -26.15 29.29
CA GLU A 446 -21.50 -26.19 27.84
C GLU A 446 -21.20 -24.83 27.20
N LEU A 447 -21.58 -23.72 27.84
CA LEU A 447 -21.25 -22.37 27.38
C LEU A 447 -19.74 -22.11 27.39
N ILE A 448 -19.02 -22.50 28.46
CA ILE A 448 -17.56 -22.42 28.52
C ILE A 448 -16.90 -23.26 27.40
N SER A 449 -17.44 -24.46 27.12
CA SER A 449 -16.99 -25.26 25.97
C SER A 449 -17.29 -24.59 24.62
N GLY A 450 -18.35 -23.79 24.53
CA GLY A 450 -18.70 -23.01 23.33
C GLY A 450 -17.69 -21.90 22.99
N LEU A 451 -16.88 -21.46 23.96
CA LEU A 451 -15.88 -20.41 23.74
C LEU A 451 -14.70 -20.83 22.84
N ASP A 452 -14.56 -22.14 22.56
CA ASP A 452 -13.55 -22.72 21.68
C ASP A 452 -14.07 -22.98 20.25
N ASP A 453 -15.27 -22.50 19.92
CA ASP A 453 -15.84 -22.76 18.60
C ASP A 453 -15.06 -22.04 17.51
N ILE A 454 -14.95 -22.64 16.32
CA ILE A 454 -14.17 -22.08 15.21
C ILE A 454 -14.82 -20.83 14.62
N LEU A 455 -16.16 -20.74 14.63
CA LEU A 455 -16.88 -19.56 14.16
C LEU A 455 -16.91 -18.47 15.23
N ALA A 456 -16.56 -17.24 14.85
CA ALA A 456 -16.55 -16.09 15.75
C ALA A 456 -17.93 -15.82 16.36
N VAL A 457 -18.99 -15.80 15.55
CA VAL A 457 -20.38 -15.58 15.98
C VAL A 457 -20.84 -16.54 17.08
N ARG A 458 -20.37 -17.79 17.04
CA ARG A 458 -20.69 -18.81 18.05
C ARG A 458 -19.99 -18.53 19.38
N ARG A 459 -18.71 -18.17 19.34
CA ARG A 459 -17.96 -17.77 20.54
C ARG A 459 -18.62 -16.56 21.21
N ILE A 460 -19.00 -15.57 20.41
CA ILE A 460 -19.72 -14.38 20.87
C ILE A 460 -21.03 -14.79 21.54
N ALA A 461 -21.88 -15.58 20.87
CA ALA A 461 -23.16 -16.00 21.41
C ALA A 461 -23.02 -16.81 22.71
N ALA A 462 -22.04 -17.72 22.81
CA ALA A 462 -21.75 -18.45 24.04
C ALA A 462 -21.27 -17.53 25.17
N GLN A 463 -20.44 -16.53 24.86
CA GLN A 463 -19.94 -15.57 25.84
C GLN A 463 -21.07 -14.67 26.38
N GLU A 464 -21.89 -14.10 25.50
CA GLU A 464 -23.02 -13.26 25.90
C GLU A 464 -24.03 -14.04 26.75
N ALA A 465 -24.31 -15.30 26.39
CA ALA A 465 -25.13 -16.17 27.22
C ALA A 465 -24.47 -16.47 28.59
N LEU A 466 -23.15 -16.67 28.64
CA LEU A 466 -22.39 -16.93 29.87
C LEU A 466 -22.36 -15.72 30.80
N ILE A 467 -22.24 -14.51 30.26
CA ILE A 467 -22.27 -13.24 31.02
C ILE A 467 -23.61 -13.10 31.78
N LEU A 468 -24.71 -13.64 31.24
CA LEU A 468 -26.03 -13.58 31.88
C LEU A 468 -26.24 -14.68 32.94
N ARG A 469 -25.32 -15.64 33.12
CA ARG A 469 -25.43 -16.73 34.10
C ARG A 469 -24.98 -16.29 35.50
N LYS A 470 -25.82 -16.55 36.51
CA LYS A 470 -25.54 -16.22 37.93
C LYS A 470 -24.39 -17.05 38.52
N ASP A 471 -24.28 -18.30 38.12
CA ASP A 471 -23.23 -19.25 38.49
C ASP A 471 -21.98 -19.11 37.61
N GLY A 472 -22.04 -18.33 36.53
CA GLY A 472 -20.95 -18.08 35.58
C GLY A 472 -19.62 -17.75 36.24
N PRO A 473 -19.52 -16.74 37.13
CA PRO A 473 -18.25 -16.36 37.75
C PRO A 473 -17.60 -17.51 38.53
N SER A 474 -18.39 -18.28 39.28
CA SER A 474 -17.91 -19.42 40.05
C SER A 474 -17.39 -20.53 39.15
N GLU A 475 -18.15 -20.90 38.11
CA GLU A 475 -17.76 -21.97 37.18
C GLU A 475 -16.52 -21.59 36.36
N ILE A 476 -16.39 -20.33 35.93
CA ILE A 476 -15.18 -19.85 35.24
C ILE A 476 -13.96 -19.96 36.16
N LEU A 477 -14.06 -19.48 37.40
CA LEU A 477 -12.94 -19.54 38.35
C LEU A 477 -12.59 -20.97 38.75
N LEU A 478 -13.57 -21.86 38.85
CA LEU A 478 -13.35 -23.30 39.02
C LEU A 478 -12.59 -23.90 37.83
N ALA A 479 -12.95 -23.53 36.59
CA ALA A 479 -12.25 -23.99 35.39
C ALA A 479 -10.78 -23.52 35.35
N PHE A 480 -10.44 -22.36 35.94
CA PHE A 480 -9.04 -21.93 36.11
C PHE A 480 -8.29 -22.68 37.23
N GLN A 481 -9.00 -23.22 38.22
CA GLN A 481 -8.39 -23.94 39.35
C GLN A 481 -8.14 -25.42 39.04
N ASP A 482 -8.94 -26.03 38.17
CA ASP A 482 -8.89 -27.46 37.83
C ASP A 482 -7.72 -27.83 36.88
N GLN A 483 -6.79 -26.91 36.62
CA GLN A 483 -5.62 -27.09 35.73
C GLN A 483 -4.52 -28.03 36.28
N SER A 484 -4.86 -28.91 37.22
CA SER A 484 -3.93 -29.93 37.76
C SER A 484 -4.06 -31.29 37.07
N ASP A 485 -5.05 -31.44 36.18
CA ASP A 485 -5.28 -32.62 35.35
C ASP A 485 -5.01 -32.28 33.88
N GLU A 486 -3.97 -32.89 33.26
CA GLU A 486 -3.57 -32.68 31.86
C GLU A 486 -4.71 -32.94 30.84
N SER A 487 -5.84 -33.53 31.27
CA SER A 487 -7.03 -33.77 30.44
C SER A 487 -8.08 -32.65 30.44
N HIS A 488 -7.94 -31.63 31.29
CA HIS A 488 -8.96 -30.59 31.54
C HIS A 488 -8.46 -29.14 31.35
N ASP A 489 -7.31 -28.93 30.71
CA ASP A 489 -6.78 -27.59 30.45
C ASP A 489 -7.67 -26.82 29.45
N MET A 490 -8.12 -25.62 29.86
CA MET A 490 -8.75 -24.68 28.93
C MET A 490 -7.78 -24.29 27.82
N SER A 491 -8.28 -24.24 26.59
CA SER A 491 -7.51 -23.68 25.47
C SER A 491 -7.21 -22.19 25.73
N ILE A 492 -6.20 -21.65 25.05
CA ILE A 492 -5.90 -20.21 25.10
C ILE A 492 -7.13 -19.38 24.70
N GLN A 493 -7.89 -19.84 23.70
CA GLN A 493 -9.10 -19.16 23.26
C GLN A 493 -10.18 -19.19 24.35
N GLN A 494 -10.47 -20.36 24.93
CA GLN A 494 -11.43 -20.48 26.02
C GLN A 494 -11.06 -19.59 27.20
N ALA A 495 -9.79 -19.62 27.61
CA ALA A 495 -9.28 -18.83 28.70
C ALA A 495 -9.43 -17.31 28.45
N THR A 496 -9.08 -16.84 27.25
CA THR A 496 -9.24 -15.44 26.83
C THR A 496 -10.71 -15.02 26.97
N TRP A 497 -11.62 -15.72 26.29
CA TRP A 497 -13.04 -15.35 26.29
C TRP A 497 -13.69 -15.49 27.68
N ALA A 498 -13.26 -16.46 28.49
CA ALA A 498 -13.77 -16.67 29.85
C ALA A 498 -13.33 -15.57 30.82
N ILE A 499 -12.10 -15.06 30.72
CA ILE A 499 -11.63 -13.90 31.52
C ILE A 499 -12.50 -12.68 31.25
N TRP A 500 -12.78 -12.42 29.97
CA TRP A 500 -13.63 -11.30 29.58
C TRP A 500 -15.10 -11.51 29.96
N ALA A 501 -15.60 -12.75 29.93
CA ALA A 501 -16.93 -13.07 30.45
C ALA A 501 -17.02 -12.82 31.96
N LEU A 502 -15.99 -13.20 32.72
CA LEU A 502 -15.92 -13.04 34.17
C LEU A 502 -15.99 -11.57 34.59
N ILE A 503 -15.22 -10.69 33.93
CA ILE A 503 -15.21 -9.25 34.27
C ILE A 503 -16.50 -8.53 33.85
N ARG A 504 -17.16 -9.00 32.77
CA ARG A 504 -18.41 -8.43 32.25
C ARG A 504 -19.66 -8.97 32.96
N ASN A 505 -19.53 -10.04 33.77
CA ASN A 505 -20.66 -10.67 34.44
C ASN A 505 -21.17 -9.83 35.63
N PRO A 506 -22.44 -9.38 35.64
CA PRO A 506 -22.99 -8.53 36.69
C PRO A 506 -23.19 -9.24 38.04
N TYR A 507 -23.01 -10.56 38.10
CA TYR A 507 -23.14 -11.36 39.33
C TYR A 507 -21.79 -11.65 40.01
N THR A 508 -20.68 -11.13 39.49
CA THR A 508 -19.35 -11.30 40.09
C THR A 508 -19.28 -10.70 41.50
N GLN A 509 -18.87 -11.50 42.47
CA GLN A 509 -18.79 -11.12 43.88
C GLN A 509 -17.39 -10.64 44.28
N LYS A 510 -17.29 -9.90 45.39
CA LYS A 510 -16.02 -9.36 45.88
C LYS A 510 -14.91 -10.42 46.08
N GLU A 511 -15.26 -11.58 46.63
CA GLU A 511 -14.31 -12.69 46.84
C GLU A 511 -13.75 -13.23 45.52
N GLN A 512 -14.61 -13.31 44.50
CA GLN A 512 -14.23 -13.70 43.14
C GLN A 512 -13.36 -12.62 42.48
N GLY A 513 -13.60 -11.34 42.81
CA GLY A 513 -12.73 -10.23 42.43
C GLY A 513 -11.29 -10.41 42.94
N HIS A 514 -11.08 -10.85 44.19
CA HIS A 514 -9.72 -11.15 44.67
C HIS A 514 -9.08 -12.33 43.94
N GLN A 515 -9.87 -13.35 43.59
CA GLN A 515 -9.38 -14.48 42.79
C GLN A 515 -8.99 -14.04 41.36
N PHE A 516 -9.73 -13.11 40.76
CA PHE A 516 -9.36 -12.48 39.50
C PHE A 516 -8.06 -11.68 39.60
N MET A 517 -7.87 -10.88 40.66
CA MET A 517 -6.61 -10.15 40.89
C MET A 517 -5.41 -11.10 41.04
N ASN A 518 -5.61 -12.27 41.66
CA ASN A 518 -4.60 -13.32 41.72
C ASN A 518 -4.24 -13.86 40.33
N LEU A 519 -5.19 -13.95 39.38
CA LEU A 519 -4.90 -14.30 37.99
C LEU A 519 -4.02 -13.23 37.30
N CYS A 520 -4.25 -11.94 37.56
CA CYS A 520 -3.42 -10.84 37.04
C CYS A 520 -1.95 -10.92 37.50
N LEU A 521 -1.72 -11.28 38.77
CA LEU A 521 -0.39 -11.33 39.37
C LEU A 521 0.35 -12.65 39.11
N HIS A 522 -0.36 -13.77 39.17
CA HIS A 522 0.26 -15.09 39.31
C HIS A 522 -0.17 -16.11 38.24
N GLY A 523 -1.09 -15.77 37.35
CA GLY A 523 -1.47 -16.64 36.25
C GLY A 523 -0.33 -16.89 35.24
N PRO A 524 -0.48 -17.84 34.32
CA PRO A 524 0.34 -17.93 33.12
C PRO A 524 0.35 -16.62 32.34
N ILE A 525 1.39 -16.39 31.53
CA ILE A 525 1.59 -15.11 30.82
C ILE A 525 0.35 -14.62 30.03
N HIS A 526 -0.31 -15.50 29.28
CA HIS A 526 -1.49 -15.15 28.49
C HIS A 526 -2.67 -14.75 29.38
N ILE A 527 -2.89 -15.46 30.49
CA ILE A 527 -3.91 -15.14 31.50
C ILE A 527 -3.64 -13.77 32.13
N ARG A 528 -2.39 -13.50 32.53
CA ARG A 528 -2.01 -12.21 33.12
C ARG A 528 -2.28 -11.07 32.14
N ILE A 529 -1.90 -11.24 30.87
CA ILE A 529 -2.15 -10.24 29.80
C ILE A 529 -3.66 -9.99 29.64
N GLN A 530 -4.47 -11.03 29.46
CA GLN A 530 -5.91 -10.86 29.27
C GLN A 530 -6.59 -10.27 30.52
N ALA A 531 -6.21 -10.72 31.71
CA ALA A 531 -6.77 -10.21 32.96
C ALA A 531 -6.40 -8.73 33.17
N MET A 532 -5.18 -8.31 32.80
CA MET A 532 -4.80 -6.89 32.81
C MET A 532 -5.59 -6.05 31.80
N ARG A 533 -5.82 -6.56 30.58
CA ARG A 533 -6.67 -5.89 29.56
C ARG A 533 -8.12 -5.77 30.05
N ALA A 534 -8.66 -6.83 30.63
CA ALA A 534 -10.00 -6.89 31.21
C ALA A 534 -10.17 -5.90 32.37
N LEU A 535 -9.19 -5.87 33.29
CA LEU A 535 -9.18 -4.95 34.42
C LEU A 535 -9.19 -3.49 33.94
N ARG A 536 -8.39 -3.16 32.90
CA ARG A 536 -8.28 -1.81 32.30
C ARG A 536 -9.64 -1.27 31.88
N GLN A 537 -10.38 -2.01 31.06
CA GLN A 537 -11.67 -1.57 30.54
C GLN A 537 -12.71 -1.40 31.65
N HIS A 538 -12.65 -2.23 32.69
CA HIS A 538 -13.53 -2.10 33.83
C HIS A 538 -13.26 -0.79 34.60
N THR A 539 -12.00 -0.35 34.73
CA THR A 539 -11.65 0.95 35.37
C THR A 539 -12.24 2.17 34.66
N ASP A 540 -12.32 2.17 33.33
CA ASP A 540 -12.85 3.30 32.53
C ASP A 540 -14.38 3.47 32.68
N SER A 541 -15.11 2.37 32.87
CA SER A 541 -16.58 2.36 32.95
C SER A 541 -17.17 2.84 34.29
N ILE A 542 -16.32 3.01 35.31
CA ILE A 542 -16.72 3.21 36.72
C ILE A 542 -17.14 4.65 37.06
N THR A 543 -17.12 5.60 36.12
CA THR A 543 -17.71 6.92 36.39
C THR A 543 -19.25 6.92 36.40
N ASN A 544 -19.94 5.89 35.88
CA ASN A 544 -21.41 5.92 35.76
C ASN A 544 -22.21 4.68 36.21
N ILE A 545 -21.60 3.60 36.70
CA ILE A 545 -22.35 2.48 37.30
C ILE A 545 -21.94 2.32 38.76
N SER A 546 -22.70 2.99 39.61
CA SER A 546 -22.68 2.85 41.06
C SER A 546 -22.82 1.39 41.50
N ASN A 547 -21.68 0.75 41.83
CA ASN A 547 -21.54 -0.18 42.96
C ASN A 547 -20.08 -0.43 43.42
N GLY A 548 -19.13 0.47 43.15
CA GLY A 548 -17.90 0.61 43.96
C GLY A 548 -17.08 -0.65 44.29
N GLN A 549 -16.85 -1.56 43.34
CA GLN A 549 -16.20 -2.84 43.63
C GLN A 549 -14.70 -2.94 43.33
N ILE A 550 -14.11 -2.10 42.46
CA ILE A 550 -12.65 -2.09 42.24
C ILE A 550 -12.18 -0.64 42.04
N PRO A 551 -11.76 0.08 43.11
CA PRO A 551 -10.95 1.28 42.96
C PRO A 551 -9.61 0.94 42.28
N LEU A 552 -8.86 1.95 41.81
CA LEU A 552 -7.39 1.83 41.74
C LEU A 552 -6.87 1.66 43.19
N ASP A 553 -7.12 0.49 43.74
CA ASP A 553 -6.80 0.06 45.09
C ASP A 553 -5.31 -0.26 45.19
N SER A 554 -4.87 -0.69 46.38
CA SER A 554 -3.50 -1.15 46.60
C SER A 554 -3.07 -2.21 45.58
N ASP A 555 -3.99 -3.11 45.23
CA ASP A 555 -3.71 -4.33 44.48
C ASP A 555 -3.54 -4.00 42.99
N THR A 556 -4.36 -3.10 42.45
CA THR A 556 -4.20 -2.61 41.08
C THR A 556 -2.89 -1.84 40.90
N LEU A 557 -2.51 -1.03 41.89
CA LEU A 557 -1.22 -0.33 41.87
C LEU A 557 -0.04 -1.31 41.94
N GLU A 558 -0.14 -2.35 42.77
CA GLU A 558 0.87 -3.42 42.85
C GLU A 558 1.00 -4.18 41.52
N ILE A 559 -0.11 -4.47 40.84
CA ILE A 559 -0.11 -5.08 39.50
C ILE A 559 0.67 -4.21 38.51
N LEU A 560 0.39 -2.90 38.47
CA LEU A 560 1.05 -1.98 37.55
C LEU A 560 2.55 -1.82 37.87
N GLU A 561 2.92 -1.68 39.14
CA GLU A 561 4.32 -1.57 39.57
C GLU A 561 5.11 -2.84 39.24
N THR A 562 4.51 -4.01 39.50
CA THR A 562 5.09 -5.32 39.16
C THR A 562 5.22 -5.48 37.65
N ALA A 563 4.18 -5.13 36.89
CA ALA A 563 4.18 -5.28 35.44
C ALA A 563 5.17 -4.34 34.75
N LEU A 564 5.32 -3.08 35.20
CA LEU A 564 6.31 -2.12 34.67
C LEU A 564 7.76 -2.59 34.82
N SER A 565 8.04 -3.41 35.84
CA SER A 565 9.37 -3.96 36.12
C SER A 565 9.54 -5.44 35.71
N ASP A 566 8.53 -6.04 35.08
CA ASP A 566 8.54 -7.45 34.68
C ASP A 566 9.59 -7.70 33.59
N LYS A 567 10.21 -8.87 33.62
CA LYS A 567 11.19 -9.28 32.60
C LYS A 567 10.54 -9.49 31.23
N ASN A 568 9.25 -9.88 31.21
CA ASN A 568 8.51 -10.07 29.98
C ASN A 568 8.03 -8.73 29.41
N ALA A 569 8.51 -8.38 28.21
CA ALA A 569 8.14 -7.14 27.54
C ALA A 569 6.63 -7.01 27.29
N ARG A 570 5.91 -8.11 27.04
CA ARG A 570 4.46 -8.06 26.81
C ARG A 570 3.70 -7.56 28.04
N LEU A 571 4.13 -7.90 29.25
CA LEU A 571 3.50 -7.39 30.48
C LEU A 571 3.83 -5.92 30.73
N ARG A 572 5.08 -5.50 30.46
CA ARG A 572 5.45 -4.07 30.50
C ARG A 572 4.61 -3.27 29.51
N PHE A 573 4.43 -3.78 28.29
CA PHE A 573 3.58 -3.19 27.27
C PHE A 573 2.13 -3.03 27.75
N GLU A 574 1.52 -4.08 28.32
CA GLU A 574 0.16 -3.97 28.86
C GLU A 574 0.07 -2.98 30.03
N ALA A 575 1.11 -2.85 30.85
CA ALA A 575 1.15 -1.83 31.90
C ALA A 575 1.15 -0.40 31.30
N TYR A 576 1.95 -0.15 30.26
CA TYR A 576 1.93 1.14 29.56
C TYR A 576 0.57 1.41 28.88
N GLN A 577 -0.04 0.40 28.26
CA GLN A 577 -1.38 0.51 27.65
C GLN A 577 -2.46 0.82 28.69
N PHE A 578 -2.39 0.15 29.85
CA PHE A 578 -3.26 0.42 31.01
C PHE A 578 -3.11 1.87 31.47
N ILE A 579 -1.89 2.29 31.76
CA ILE A 579 -1.64 3.63 32.29
C ILE A 579 -2.00 4.72 31.26
N THR A 580 -1.86 4.46 29.97
CA THR A 580 -2.22 5.44 28.93
C THR A 580 -3.74 5.70 28.88
N GLN A 581 -4.56 4.71 29.26
CA GLN A 581 -6.02 4.78 29.10
C GLN A 581 -6.76 5.28 30.36
N ILE A 582 -6.15 5.20 31.54
CA ILE A 582 -6.75 5.78 32.76
C ILE A 582 -6.81 7.33 32.69
N ASP A 583 -7.79 7.92 33.37
CA ASP A 583 -7.98 9.39 33.39
C ASP A 583 -6.85 10.16 34.12
N HIS A 584 -6.33 9.59 35.20
CA HIS A 584 -5.38 10.25 36.09
C HIS A 584 -4.26 9.30 36.51
N LEU A 585 -3.01 9.67 36.24
CA LEU A 585 -1.83 8.92 36.68
C LEU A 585 -1.65 9.00 38.21
N PRO A 586 -1.73 7.87 38.96
CA PRO A 586 -1.58 7.88 40.41
C PRO A 586 -0.16 8.31 40.83
N PRO A 587 0.00 9.12 41.90
CA PRO A 587 1.30 9.62 42.34
C PRO A 587 2.37 8.53 42.56
N LYS A 588 1.96 7.34 43.03
CA LYS A 588 2.87 6.21 43.28
C LYS A 588 3.48 5.63 42.01
N ILE A 589 2.81 5.74 40.86
CA ILE A 589 3.24 5.15 39.59
C ILE A 589 4.27 6.03 38.86
N HIS A 590 4.36 7.33 39.17
CA HIS A 590 5.29 8.25 38.49
C HIS A 590 6.75 7.78 38.52
N LEU A 591 7.26 7.35 39.68
CA LEU A 591 8.65 6.93 39.82
C LEU A 591 8.89 5.57 39.13
N PRO A 592 8.11 4.50 39.39
CA PRO A 592 8.20 3.24 38.64
C PRO A 592 8.16 3.42 37.12
N LEU A 593 7.27 4.29 36.62
CA LEU A 593 7.15 4.60 35.20
C LEU A 593 8.45 5.19 34.63
N LEU A 594 9.01 6.20 35.29
CA LEU A 594 10.23 6.86 34.82
C LEU A 594 11.45 5.92 34.92
N GLU A 595 11.55 5.10 35.97
CA GLU A 595 12.61 4.10 36.08
C GLU A 595 12.50 3.02 35.00
N ALA A 596 11.29 2.56 34.68
CA ALA A 596 11.07 1.62 33.58
C ALA A 596 11.49 2.22 32.23
N LEU A 597 11.13 3.48 31.95
CA LEU A 597 11.48 4.17 30.71
C LEU A 597 12.99 4.41 30.52
N LYS A 598 13.76 4.61 31.60
CA LYS A 598 15.22 4.80 31.51
C LYS A 598 15.92 3.59 30.92
N VAL A 599 15.46 2.38 31.28
CA VAL A 599 16.09 1.10 30.94
C VAL A 599 15.36 0.32 29.85
N GLU A 600 14.26 0.86 29.31
CA GLU A 600 13.46 0.15 28.31
C GLU A 600 14.19 0.03 26.97
N THR A 601 14.46 -1.21 26.57
CA THR A 601 15.15 -1.54 25.32
C THR A 601 14.21 -2.11 24.25
N ASP A 602 13.03 -2.58 24.65
CA ASP A 602 12.02 -3.04 23.70
C ASP A 602 11.38 -1.83 23.00
N TYR A 603 11.37 -1.85 21.67
CA TYR A 603 10.90 -0.73 20.86
C TYR A 603 9.42 -0.42 21.09
N ILE A 604 8.57 -1.44 21.14
CA ILE A 604 7.12 -1.31 21.28
C ILE A 604 6.76 -0.88 22.70
N CYS A 605 7.46 -1.41 23.71
CA CYS A 605 7.32 -0.93 25.08
C CYS A 605 7.74 0.54 25.21
N PHE A 606 8.88 0.94 24.64
CA PHE A 606 9.32 2.33 24.68
C PHE A 606 8.32 3.25 23.96
N TYR A 607 7.79 2.80 22.82
CA TYR A 607 6.72 3.49 22.09
C TYR A 607 5.50 3.73 22.99
N ALA A 608 4.97 2.68 23.62
CA ALA A 608 3.83 2.79 24.53
C ALA A 608 4.16 3.67 25.76
N GLY A 609 5.38 3.59 26.27
CA GLY A 609 5.81 4.35 27.45
C GLY A 609 5.88 5.86 27.20
N TRP A 610 6.35 6.34 26.05
CA TRP A 610 6.31 7.78 25.76
C TRP A 610 4.88 8.29 25.52
N HIS A 611 3.95 7.43 25.07
CA HIS A 611 2.53 7.75 25.00
C HIS A 611 1.92 8.01 26.39
N VAL A 612 2.38 7.31 27.43
CA VAL A 612 2.01 7.63 28.82
C VAL A 612 2.41 9.06 29.17
N LEU A 613 3.62 9.49 28.82
CA LEU A 613 4.07 10.87 29.05
C LEU A 613 3.24 11.88 28.24
N LYS A 614 2.94 11.56 26.98
CA LYS A 614 2.07 12.37 26.12
C LYS A 614 0.72 12.64 26.78
N GLN A 615 0.09 11.59 27.30
CA GLN A 615 -1.23 11.65 27.93
C GLN A 615 -1.19 12.39 29.27
N HIS A 616 -0.24 12.05 30.15
CA HIS A 616 -0.33 12.41 31.58
C HIS A 616 0.58 13.55 32.04
N TYR A 617 1.63 13.91 31.28
CA TYR A 617 2.59 14.91 31.75
C TYR A 617 2.25 16.29 31.20
N SER A 618 2.29 17.31 32.06
CA SER A 618 2.10 18.71 31.62
C SER A 618 3.29 19.20 30.78
N SER A 619 3.07 20.26 29.99
CA SER A 619 4.11 20.91 29.20
C SER A 619 5.35 21.27 30.04
N THR A 620 5.14 21.73 31.29
CA THR A 620 6.22 22.04 32.23
C THR A 620 7.02 20.79 32.62
N ARG A 621 6.35 19.67 32.91
CA ARG A 621 7.03 18.41 33.25
C ARG A 621 7.77 17.83 32.05
N LEU A 622 7.19 17.87 30.85
CA LEU A 622 7.86 17.43 29.63
C LEU A 622 9.13 18.26 29.37
N LYS A 623 9.06 19.59 29.48
CA LYS A 623 10.24 20.47 29.35
C LYS A 623 11.30 20.21 30.43
N ALA A 624 10.90 19.87 31.65
CA ALA A 624 11.84 19.48 32.70
C ALA A 624 12.55 18.15 32.37
N LEU A 625 11.84 17.17 31.80
CA LEU A 625 12.44 15.91 31.34
C LEU A 625 13.39 16.11 30.15
N LEU A 626 13.11 17.05 29.25
CA LEU A 626 14.03 17.42 28.16
C LEU A 626 15.38 17.95 28.67
N LEU A 627 15.41 18.52 29.86
CA LEU A 627 16.61 19.02 30.54
C LEU A 627 17.23 18.00 31.51
N ASN A 628 16.74 16.76 31.53
CA ASN A 628 17.29 15.70 32.36
C ASN A 628 18.62 15.15 31.80
N ASP A 629 19.44 14.53 32.65
CA ASP A 629 20.72 13.93 32.24
C ASP A 629 20.55 12.55 31.56
N ASP A 630 19.36 11.94 31.64
CA ASP A 630 19.07 10.64 31.03
C ASP A 630 18.49 10.79 29.60
N SER A 631 19.24 10.28 28.62
CA SER A 631 18.89 10.43 27.20
C SER A 631 17.61 9.67 26.78
N SER A 632 17.23 8.60 27.48
CA SER A 632 16.00 7.84 27.20
C SER A 632 14.78 8.65 27.62
N LEU A 633 14.85 9.29 28.80
CA LEU A 633 13.80 10.20 29.27
C LEU A 633 13.70 11.47 28.41
N GLN A 634 14.83 12.03 27.98
CA GLN A 634 14.85 13.13 27.02
C GLN A 634 14.17 12.74 25.70
N LEU A 635 14.44 11.53 25.18
CA LEU A 635 13.81 11.04 23.94
C LEU A 635 12.30 10.86 24.10
N ALA A 636 11.85 10.22 25.17
CA ALA A 636 10.42 10.03 25.44
C ALA A 636 9.70 11.38 25.58
N ALA A 637 10.31 12.34 26.28
CA ALA A 637 9.76 13.68 26.43
C ALA A 637 9.75 14.48 25.12
N LEU A 638 10.77 14.32 24.26
CA LEU A 638 10.83 14.94 22.94
C LEU A 638 9.70 14.45 22.04
N LEU A 639 9.47 13.14 21.99
CA LEU A 639 8.38 12.54 21.22
C LEU A 639 7.01 13.02 21.72
N ALA A 640 6.79 12.96 23.04
CA ALA A 640 5.55 13.43 23.66
C ALA A 640 5.27 14.91 23.40
N ALA A 641 6.31 15.77 23.52
CA ALA A 641 6.20 17.20 23.28
C ALA A 641 6.01 17.52 21.79
N ALA A 642 6.68 16.81 20.89
CA ALA A 642 6.51 16.95 19.44
C ALA A 642 5.09 16.60 19.02
N GLU A 643 4.54 15.49 19.54
CA GLU A 643 3.19 15.02 19.22
C GLU A 643 2.10 15.98 19.71
N ARG A 644 2.33 16.61 20.87
CA ARG A 644 1.47 17.66 21.44
C ARG A 644 1.69 19.05 20.82
N ARG A 645 2.61 19.17 19.85
CA ARG A 645 2.99 20.44 19.20
C ARG A 645 3.44 21.50 20.21
N GLU A 646 4.11 21.08 21.28
CA GLU A 646 4.64 21.99 22.30
C GLU A 646 5.75 22.88 21.73
N THR A 647 5.86 24.11 22.23
CA THR A 647 6.96 25.01 21.85
C THR A 647 8.23 24.60 22.59
N ILE A 648 9.07 23.82 21.91
CA ILE A 648 10.36 23.29 22.41
C ILE A 648 11.57 23.68 21.56
N THR A 649 11.39 24.50 20.53
CA THR A 649 12.43 24.83 19.53
C THR A 649 13.73 25.36 20.16
N GLU A 650 13.64 26.11 21.26
CA GLU A 650 14.80 26.69 21.97
C GLU A 650 15.67 25.62 22.67
N LEU A 651 15.10 24.46 22.98
CA LEU A 651 15.81 23.36 23.66
C LEU A 651 16.53 22.43 22.67
N ILE A 652 16.07 22.40 21.42
CA ILE A 652 16.57 21.48 20.39
C ILE A 652 18.08 21.61 20.11
N PRO A 653 18.69 22.82 20.03
CA PRO A 653 20.12 22.95 19.79
C PRO A 653 21.00 22.21 20.80
N GLN A 654 20.56 22.15 22.07
CA GLN A 654 21.28 21.40 23.11
C GLN A 654 21.10 19.88 22.94
N ILE A 655 19.87 19.44 22.63
CA ILE A 655 19.53 18.02 22.45
C ILE A 655 20.28 17.41 21.25
N ILE A 656 20.43 18.17 20.16
CA ILE A 656 21.19 17.73 18.97
C ILE A 656 22.67 17.45 19.30
N GLN A 657 23.21 17.96 20.41
CA GLN A 657 24.59 17.67 20.84
C GLN A 657 24.70 16.43 21.76
N SER A 658 23.60 15.74 22.10
CA SER A 658 23.61 14.57 22.99
C SER A 658 24.55 13.45 22.50
N ASP A 659 25.08 12.59 23.37
CA ASP A 659 25.84 11.38 22.97
C ASP A 659 24.93 10.24 22.47
N SER A 660 23.63 10.29 22.78
CA SER A 660 22.64 9.33 22.27
C SER A 660 22.29 9.59 20.81
N GLU A 661 22.66 8.67 19.93
CA GLU A 661 22.35 8.74 18.49
C GLU A 661 20.84 8.81 18.23
N ARG A 662 20.07 7.96 18.93
CA ARG A 662 18.60 7.91 18.78
C ARG A 662 17.94 9.24 19.12
N LEU A 663 18.38 9.88 20.21
CA LEU A 663 17.88 11.20 20.63
C LEU A 663 18.24 12.30 19.62
N ARG A 664 19.52 12.36 19.23
CA ARG A 664 20.00 13.35 18.24
C ARG A 664 19.25 13.25 16.92
N ASN A 665 19.12 12.04 16.38
CA ASN A 665 18.48 11.79 15.08
C ASN A 665 17.00 12.19 15.13
N THR A 666 16.30 11.87 16.21
CA THR A 666 14.89 12.27 16.41
C THR A 666 14.73 13.79 16.51
N ALA A 667 15.61 14.48 17.24
CA ALA A 667 15.58 15.94 17.37
C ALA A 667 15.85 16.66 16.04
N ALA A 668 16.76 16.11 15.23
CA ALA A 668 17.03 16.61 13.90
C ALA A 668 15.84 16.41 12.94
N LEU A 669 15.23 15.23 12.97
CA LEU A 669 14.02 14.93 12.20
C LEU A 669 12.89 15.92 12.55
N TYR A 670 12.61 16.12 13.84
CA TYR A 670 11.61 17.10 14.30
C TYR A 670 11.90 18.52 13.78
N THR A 671 13.15 18.98 13.87
CA THR A 671 13.55 20.33 13.43
C THR A 671 13.28 20.55 11.94
N THR A 672 13.63 19.57 11.12
CA THR A 672 13.57 19.70 9.66
C THR A 672 12.13 19.67 9.20
N ARG A 673 11.33 18.73 9.71
CA ARG A 673 9.92 18.61 9.36
C ARG A 673 9.08 19.79 9.84
N LYS A 674 9.33 20.33 11.04
CA LYS A 674 8.68 21.57 11.52
C LYS A 674 8.97 22.78 10.62
N SER A 675 10.12 22.80 9.95
CA SER A 675 10.44 23.83 8.96
C SER A 675 9.82 23.59 7.58
N GLY A 676 9.08 22.49 7.40
CA GLY A 676 8.51 22.07 6.12
C GLY A 676 9.53 21.47 5.14
N ASN A 677 10.73 21.14 5.61
CA ASN A 677 11.82 20.66 4.76
C ASN A 677 12.22 19.22 5.11
N SER A 678 12.71 18.48 4.12
CA SER A 678 13.50 17.27 4.37
C SER A 678 14.79 17.62 5.11
N MET A 679 15.51 16.64 5.68
CA MET A 679 16.81 16.94 6.30
C MET A 679 17.79 17.58 5.31
N PHE A 680 17.69 17.18 4.04
CA PHE A 680 18.45 17.74 2.94
C PHE A 680 17.65 17.69 1.63
N TYR A 681 18.01 18.56 0.69
CA TYR A 681 17.54 18.55 -0.69
C TYR A 681 18.71 18.27 -1.63
N ILE A 682 18.47 17.41 -2.63
CA ILE A 682 19.39 17.16 -3.75
C ILE A 682 18.69 17.54 -5.06
N ASN A 683 19.38 18.28 -5.94
CA ASN A 683 18.80 18.72 -7.21
C ASN A 683 18.77 17.65 -8.31
N ASN A 684 19.65 16.65 -8.23
CA ASN A 684 19.81 15.57 -9.23
C ASN A 684 20.01 14.24 -8.48
N PRO A 685 18.95 13.50 -8.13
CA PRO A 685 19.03 12.33 -7.22
C PRO A 685 19.57 11.05 -7.89
N GLY A 686 20.63 11.13 -8.70
CA GLY A 686 21.17 9.96 -9.41
C GLY A 686 20.46 9.62 -10.72
N GLY A 687 20.81 8.47 -11.30
CA GLY A 687 20.33 7.99 -12.59
C GLY A 687 21.41 8.01 -13.69
N GLU A 688 20.97 7.78 -14.92
CA GLU A 688 21.85 7.72 -16.08
C GLU A 688 22.13 9.11 -16.65
N PHE A 689 23.38 9.40 -17.03
CA PHE A 689 23.79 10.69 -17.61
C PHE A 689 24.84 10.51 -18.72
N THR A 690 24.91 11.46 -19.67
CA THR A 690 25.75 11.33 -20.87
C THR A 690 27.05 12.14 -20.81
N ASP A 691 26.99 13.34 -20.21
CA ASP A 691 28.12 14.27 -20.13
C ASP A 691 28.55 14.54 -18.69
N THR A 692 28.08 15.64 -18.11
CA THR A 692 28.41 16.06 -16.75
C THR A 692 27.15 16.55 -16.08
N ILE A 693 26.86 16.01 -14.90
CA ILE A 693 25.72 16.43 -14.10
C ILE A 693 26.22 17.22 -12.90
N SER A 694 25.60 18.38 -12.65
CA SER A 694 25.95 19.22 -11.50
C SER A 694 25.02 18.89 -10.34
N VAL A 695 25.58 18.25 -9.32
CA VAL A 695 24.88 17.86 -8.11
C VAL A 695 25.12 18.91 -7.04
N SER A 696 24.04 19.44 -6.47
CA SER A 696 24.08 20.34 -5.31
C SER A 696 23.23 19.76 -4.19
N LEU A 697 23.70 19.97 -2.96
CA LEU A 697 23.02 19.55 -1.74
C LEU A 697 22.79 20.77 -0.85
N LEU A 698 21.59 20.84 -0.28
CA LEU A 698 21.22 21.81 0.73
C LEU A 698 20.77 21.08 1.99
N SER A 699 21.48 21.23 3.10
CA SER A 699 21.00 20.81 4.43
C SER A 699 20.19 21.93 5.06
N TYR A 700 19.06 21.56 5.67
CA TYR A 700 18.21 22.50 6.41
C TYR A 700 18.55 22.56 7.90
N LEU A 701 19.49 21.73 8.36
CA LEU A 701 20.01 21.75 9.73
C LEU A 701 21.18 22.72 9.84
N LYS A 702 21.13 23.68 10.77
CA LYS A 702 22.22 24.63 11.04
C LYS A 702 22.61 24.60 12.53
N PRO A 703 23.92 24.61 12.89
CA PRO A 703 25.11 24.51 12.03
C PRO A 703 25.48 23.05 11.75
N SER A 704 25.07 22.48 10.60
CA SER A 704 25.51 21.14 10.18
C SER A 704 26.56 21.20 9.08
N GLN A 705 27.37 20.15 8.98
CA GLN A 705 28.37 19.91 7.94
C GLN A 705 27.99 18.65 7.18
N ILE A 706 28.13 18.68 5.85
CA ILE A 706 27.85 17.50 5.01
C ILE A 706 29.19 16.92 4.58
N TYR A 707 29.32 15.61 4.71
CA TYR A 707 30.48 14.83 4.29
C TYR A 707 30.07 13.84 3.21
N TYR A 708 30.92 13.58 2.22
CA TYR A 708 30.55 12.75 1.08
C TYR A 708 31.67 11.84 0.56
N THR A 709 31.28 10.81 -0.18
CA THR A 709 32.14 9.89 -0.92
C THR A 709 31.54 9.64 -2.32
N LEU A 710 32.35 9.22 -3.29
CA LEU A 710 31.90 8.90 -4.65
C LEU A 710 32.16 7.44 -5.06
N ASP A 711 32.77 6.67 -4.17
CA ASP A 711 33.16 5.27 -4.39
C ASP A 711 32.21 4.28 -3.71
N GLY A 712 31.10 4.77 -3.16
CA GLY A 712 30.12 3.96 -2.43
C GLY A 712 30.50 3.62 -0.99
N THR A 713 31.64 4.10 -0.48
CA THR A 713 31.98 3.94 0.94
C THR A 713 31.15 4.87 1.82
N ASN A 714 30.90 4.48 3.08
CA ASN A 714 30.12 5.31 3.99
C ASN A 714 30.94 6.55 4.43
N PRO A 715 30.39 7.78 4.29
CA PRO A 715 31.10 9.00 4.68
C PRO A 715 31.26 9.13 6.20
N SER A 716 32.43 9.57 6.63
CA SER A 716 32.78 9.91 8.02
C SER A 716 33.10 11.40 8.17
N ASN A 717 33.29 11.89 9.40
CA ASN A 717 33.81 13.24 9.67
C ASN A 717 35.25 13.48 9.18
N GLU A 718 35.95 12.42 8.74
CA GLU A 718 37.26 12.48 8.07
C GLU A 718 37.15 12.53 6.54
N SER A 719 35.97 12.27 5.99
CA SER A 719 35.74 12.32 4.54
C SER A 719 35.81 13.77 4.01
N PRO A 720 35.86 13.97 2.69
CA PRO A 720 35.76 15.31 2.11
C PRO A 720 34.44 16.00 2.51
N ARG A 721 34.54 17.27 2.93
CA ARG A 721 33.36 18.12 3.15
C ARG A 721 32.70 18.47 1.83
N TRP A 722 31.38 18.52 1.84
CA TRP A 722 30.58 18.88 0.68
C TRP A 722 30.95 20.29 0.20
N PRO A 723 31.38 20.45 -1.06
CA PRO A 723 31.86 21.73 -1.58
C PRO A 723 30.73 22.69 -2.00
N GLY A 724 29.46 22.35 -1.72
CA GLY A 724 28.27 23.08 -2.17
C GLY A 724 27.69 22.50 -3.47
N SER A 725 28.55 22.24 -4.45
CA SER A 725 28.19 21.55 -5.69
C SER A 725 29.34 20.71 -6.25
N LEU A 726 29.02 19.57 -6.88
CA LEU A 726 29.96 18.68 -7.54
C LEU A 726 29.51 18.37 -8.97
N ASN A 727 30.48 18.30 -9.88
CA ASN A 727 30.25 17.86 -11.24
C ASN A 727 30.60 16.38 -11.36
N ILE A 728 29.60 15.53 -11.56
CA ILE A 728 29.79 14.09 -11.78
C ILE A 728 29.97 13.87 -13.28
N THR A 729 31.12 13.28 -13.64
CA THR A 729 31.58 13.10 -15.03
C THR A 729 31.82 11.64 -15.39
N ARG A 730 31.63 10.70 -14.45
CA ARG A 730 31.78 9.24 -14.62
C ARG A 730 30.79 8.54 -13.71
N SER A 731 30.48 7.27 -14.00
CA SER A 731 29.64 6.47 -13.12
C SER A 731 30.23 6.45 -11.70
N CYS A 732 29.39 6.63 -10.69
CA CYS A 732 29.80 6.65 -9.30
C CYS A 732 28.61 6.40 -8.37
N THR A 733 28.92 6.04 -7.13
CA THR A 733 27.93 6.00 -6.05
C THR A 733 28.23 7.16 -5.12
N LEU A 734 27.39 8.19 -5.15
CA LEU A 734 27.47 9.31 -4.21
C LEU A 734 26.81 8.88 -2.91
N LYS A 735 27.58 8.85 -1.81
CA LYS A 735 27.03 8.82 -0.46
C LYS A 735 27.31 10.12 0.25
N PHE A 736 26.39 10.58 1.09
CA PHE A 736 26.67 11.68 2.02
C PHE A 736 26.00 11.47 3.37
N ALA A 737 26.61 12.09 4.38
CA ALA A 737 26.18 12.07 5.78
C ALA A 737 26.20 13.49 6.34
N VAL A 738 25.20 13.82 7.16
CA VAL A 738 25.12 15.11 7.84
C VAL A 738 25.72 14.96 9.24
N TYR A 739 26.57 15.91 9.63
CA TYR A 739 27.25 15.95 10.92
C TYR A 739 26.96 17.25 11.65
N SER A 740 26.80 17.19 12.96
CA SER A 740 26.80 18.35 13.86
C SER A 740 27.99 18.20 14.82
N GLY A 741 29.01 19.03 14.65
CA GLY A 741 30.32 18.77 15.27
C GLY A 741 30.90 17.46 14.72
N ASP A 742 31.32 16.56 15.60
CA ASP A 742 31.89 15.24 15.24
C ASP A 742 30.85 14.10 15.19
N LYS A 743 29.56 14.41 15.37
CA LYS A 743 28.49 13.40 15.47
C LYS A 743 27.64 13.36 14.21
N GLN A 744 27.45 12.16 13.66
CA GLN A 744 26.51 11.95 12.55
C GLN A 744 25.07 12.16 13.01
N ILE A 745 24.28 12.77 12.14
CA ILE A 745 22.85 13.08 12.28
C ILE A 745 22.10 12.46 11.10
N GLY A 746 21.17 11.55 11.40
CA GLY A 746 20.36 10.85 10.41
C GLY A 746 21.09 9.72 9.65
N PRO A 747 20.38 9.01 8.77
CA PRO A 747 20.97 7.94 7.96
C PRO A 747 21.89 8.52 6.87
N ILE A 748 22.77 7.65 6.35
CA ILE A 748 23.59 7.95 5.18
C ILE A 748 22.68 7.88 3.96
N ALA A 749 22.67 8.94 3.15
CA ALA A 749 21.98 8.95 1.88
C ALA A 749 22.87 8.36 0.79
N GLU A 750 22.30 7.58 -0.13
CA GLU A 750 23.00 6.93 -1.24
C GLU A 750 22.30 7.24 -2.57
N TYR A 751 23.09 7.60 -3.59
CA TYR A 751 22.62 7.91 -4.94
C TYR A 751 23.54 7.29 -5.99
N GLN A 752 22.97 6.52 -6.90
CA GLN A 752 23.69 5.84 -7.97
C GLN A 752 23.69 6.69 -9.24
N TYR A 753 24.86 6.91 -9.84
CA TYR A 753 25.02 7.62 -11.12
C TYR A 753 25.67 6.71 -12.14
N GLU A 754 25.04 6.54 -13.29
CA GLU A 754 25.57 5.71 -14.38
C GLU A 754 25.86 6.56 -15.62
N ARG A 755 27.12 6.61 -16.03
CA ARG A 755 27.49 7.30 -17.26
C ARG A 755 27.24 6.43 -18.48
N LEU A 756 26.41 6.92 -19.40
CA LEU A 756 26.16 6.27 -20.68
C LEU A 756 27.32 6.48 -21.66
N THR A 757 27.70 5.43 -22.39
CA THR A 757 28.67 5.51 -23.47
C THR A 757 28.05 6.19 -24.70
N ALA A 758 28.91 6.69 -25.61
CA ALA A 758 28.43 7.25 -26.88
C ALA A 758 27.60 6.23 -27.68
N GLN A 759 28.03 4.96 -27.68
CA GLN A 759 27.32 3.85 -28.33
C GLN A 759 25.96 3.57 -27.70
N ALA A 760 25.89 3.51 -26.36
CA ALA A 760 24.62 3.33 -25.65
C ALA A 760 23.66 4.52 -25.86
N THR A 761 24.20 5.72 -26.09
CA THR A 761 23.41 6.91 -26.44
C THR A 761 22.87 6.81 -27.87
N VAL A 762 23.65 6.30 -28.82
CA VAL A 762 23.25 6.08 -30.23
C VAL A 762 22.14 5.03 -30.32
N GLU A 763 22.27 3.91 -29.62
CA GLU A 763 21.27 2.82 -29.61
C GLU A 763 19.90 3.28 -29.08
N ARG A 764 19.89 4.23 -28.13
CA ARG A 764 18.65 4.81 -27.57
C ARG A 764 17.94 5.77 -28.51
N GLN A 765 18.59 6.23 -29.58
CA GLN A 765 18.04 7.15 -30.58
C GLN A 765 17.53 6.44 -31.84
N GLY A 766 17.39 5.11 -31.80
CA GLY A 766 16.89 4.31 -32.93
C GLY A 766 17.93 4.02 -34.01
N ILE A 767 19.22 4.24 -33.75
CA ILE A 767 20.34 3.90 -34.63
C ILE A 767 21.05 2.67 -34.05
N LEU A 768 21.02 1.55 -34.77
CA LEU A 768 21.68 0.29 -34.37
C LEU A 768 23.18 0.33 -34.64
N SER A 769 23.60 0.92 -35.76
CA SER A 769 25.02 1.12 -36.07
C SER A 769 25.22 2.22 -37.11
N ILE A 770 26.42 2.80 -37.13
CA ILE A 770 26.91 3.69 -38.19
C ILE A 770 28.23 3.09 -38.67
N LEU A 771 28.26 2.58 -39.90
CA LEU A 771 29.43 1.98 -40.52
C LEU A 771 29.98 2.95 -41.58
N SER A 772 31.21 3.38 -41.36
CA SER A 772 31.95 4.24 -42.29
C SER A 772 32.74 3.37 -43.26
N GLU A 773 32.49 3.50 -44.55
CA GLU A 773 33.28 2.81 -45.58
C GLU A 773 34.64 3.49 -45.76
N THR A 774 34.76 4.77 -45.44
CA THR A 774 36.01 5.55 -45.58
C THR A 774 36.96 5.37 -44.40
N ASN A 775 36.59 4.58 -43.38
CA ASN A 775 37.26 4.47 -42.08
C ASN A 775 37.37 5.81 -41.32
N ARG A 776 36.68 6.87 -41.77
CA ARG A 776 36.60 8.16 -41.07
C ARG A 776 35.42 8.19 -40.11
N LEU A 777 35.52 8.98 -39.04
CA LEU A 777 34.54 8.94 -37.96
C LEU A 777 33.25 9.68 -38.31
N TYR A 778 32.13 8.95 -38.29
CA TYR A 778 30.78 9.49 -38.19
C TYR A 778 30.34 9.43 -36.73
N ARG A 779 29.67 10.46 -36.22
CA ARG A 779 29.31 10.54 -34.80
C ARG A 779 27.96 11.21 -34.59
N VAL A 780 27.07 10.61 -33.80
CA VAL A 780 25.87 11.30 -33.31
C VAL A 780 26.29 12.47 -32.41
N SER A 781 25.91 13.69 -32.80
CA SER A 781 26.04 14.90 -31.99
C SER A 781 25.25 14.74 -30.70
N ARG A 782 25.91 14.98 -29.57
CA ARG A 782 25.29 14.96 -28.24
C ARG A 782 24.35 16.13 -28.00
N GLN A 783 24.57 17.24 -28.68
CA GLN A 783 23.81 18.47 -28.52
C GLN A 783 22.64 18.59 -29.51
N GLY A 784 22.47 17.60 -30.40
CA GLY A 784 21.58 17.74 -31.56
C GLY A 784 22.04 18.89 -32.46
N PRO A 785 21.18 19.36 -33.38
CA PRO A 785 21.45 20.55 -34.17
C PRO A 785 20.97 21.79 -33.44
N GLN A 786 21.89 22.53 -32.84
CA GLN A 786 21.62 23.85 -32.29
C GLN A 786 22.76 24.81 -32.66
N LYS A 787 22.50 26.11 -32.54
CA LYS A 787 23.53 27.14 -32.75
C LYS A 787 24.78 26.83 -31.91
N ASP A 788 25.94 27.10 -32.49
CA ASP A 788 27.29 26.86 -31.97
C ASP A 788 27.69 25.37 -31.84
N THR A 789 26.85 24.44 -32.31
CA THR A 789 27.22 23.01 -32.40
C THR A 789 28.24 22.79 -33.52
N LYS A 790 29.28 22.00 -33.25
CA LYS A 790 30.27 21.60 -34.28
C LYS A 790 29.59 20.81 -35.40
N ALA A 791 29.83 21.21 -36.65
CA ALA A 791 29.20 20.60 -37.82
C ALA A 791 29.83 19.26 -38.21
N TYR A 792 31.16 19.16 -38.16
CA TYR A 792 31.92 18.01 -38.64
C TYR A 792 32.78 17.37 -37.56
N THR A 793 33.14 16.10 -37.74
CA THR A 793 34.01 15.38 -36.79
C THR A 793 35.48 15.79 -36.90
N ASP A 794 35.90 16.38 -38.02
CA ASP A 794 37.29 16.66 -38.41
C ASP A 794 37.54 18.13 -38.83
N ARG A 795 36.57 19.04 -38.66
CA ARG A 795 36.68 20.49 -38.92
C ARG A 795 35.97 21.30 -37.84
N ASP A 796 36.54 22.44 -37.46
CA ASP A 796 35.99 23.33 -36.43
C ASP A 796 34.87 24.25 -36.93
N TYR A 797 34.18 23.86 -37.99
CA TYR A 797 33.00 24.56 -38.44
C TYR A 797 31.85 24.35 -37.45
N ILE A 798 31.06 25.39 -37.21
CA ILE A 798 29.93 25.38 -36.28
C ILE A 798 28.65 25.76 -37.01
N LEU A 799 27.51 25.24 -36.56
CA LEU A 799 26.17 25.65 -36.99
C LEU A 799 25.91 27.06 -36.46
N THR A 800 25.67 28.03 -37.34
CA THR A 800 25.39 29.43 -36.94
C THR A 800 23.91 29.78 -37.02
N ASP A 801 23.15 29.09 -37.87
CA ASP A 801 21.70 29.18 -37.97
C ASP A 801 21.12 27.78 -38.22
N VAL A 802 20.16 27.37 -37.38
CA VAL A 802 19.51 26.05 -37.42
C VAL A 802 18.00 26.26 -37.56
N PRO A 803 17.37 25.78 -38.64
CA PRO A 803 15.93 25.94 -38.83
C PRO A 803 15.15 25.04 -37.87
N LYS A 804 13.98 25.51 -37.42
CA LYS A 804 13.07 24.77 -36.52
C LYS A 804 12.76 23.34 -36.96
N THR A 805 12.78 23.06 -38.26
CA THR A 805 12.55 21.73 -38.82
C THR A 805 13.63 20.72 -38.41
N LEU A 806 14.81 21.19 -37.98
CA LEU A 806 15.89 20.35 -37.48
C LEU A 806 15.93 20.32 -35.95
N GLU A 807 15.26 21.25 -35.24
CA GLU A 807 15.19 21.22 -33.78
C GLU A 807 14.63 19.87 -33.29
N ASN A 808 15.29 19.26 -32.30
CA ASN A 808 14.99 17.93 -31.76
C ASN A 808 15.21 16.72 -32.70
N THR A 809 15.91 16.90 -33.82
CA THR A 809 16.40 15.77 -34.62
C THR A 809 17.72 15.22 -34.08
N VAL A 810 17.98 13.94 -34.35
CA VAL A 810 19.27 13.30 -34.13
C VAL A 810 20.24 13.81 -35.19
N PHE A 811 21.25 14.58 -34.80
CA PHE A 811 22.26 15.07 -35.73
C PHE A 811 23.45 14.11 -35.78
N ILE A 812 23.80 13.56 -36.94
CA ILE A 812 25.05 12.82 -37.16
C ILE A 812 26.06 13.75 -37.83
N GLN A 813 27.11 14.06 -37.09
CA GLN A 813 28.29 14.77 -37.58
C GLN A 813 29.03 13.86 -38.57
N THR A 814 29.26 14.37 -39.77
CA THR A 814 30.04 13.70 -40.81
C THR A 814 31.50 14.16 -40.76
N PRO A 815 32.46 13.39 -41.27
CA PRO A 815 33.80 13.88 -41.54
C PRO A 815 33.79 14.73 -42.81
N ASN A 816 34.21 15.99 -42.73
CA ASN A 816 34.25 16.90 -43.87
C ASN A 816 35.22 16.41 -44.96
N ASP A 817 36.26 15.65 -44.61
CA ASP A 817 37.19 15.06 -45.58
C ASP A 817 36.53 14.04 -46.54
N ASP A 818 35.34 13.54 -46.21
CA ASP A 818 34.55 12.70 -47.13
C ASP A 818 33.94 13.50 -48.30
N SER A 819 34.04 14.84 -48.32
CA SER A 819 33.56 15.67 -49.44
C SER A 819 34.26 15.38 -50.78
N GLU A 820 35.42 14.74 -50.73
CA GLU A 820 36.26 14.35 -51.87
C GLU A 820 36.20 12.83 -52.18
N GLU A 821 35.34 12.08 -51.49
CA GLU A 821 35.22 10.63 -51.68
C GLU A 821 34.12 10.28 -52.69
N PHE A 822 34.43 9.37 -53.61
CA PHE A 822 33.58 9.00 -54.75
C PHE A 822 33.08 7.56 -54.70
N ARG A 823 33.20 6.87 -53.55
CA ARG A 823 32.68 5.51 -53.40
C ARG A 823 31.17 5.52 -53.47
N ASP A 824 30.58 4.48 -54.07
CA ASP A 824 29.13 4.33 -54.20
C ASP A 824 28.40 4.35 -52.85
N THR A 825 29.10 4.01 -51.76
CA THR A 825 28.63 4.15 -50.38
C THR A 825 29.73 4.75 -49.52
N LEU A 826 29.42 5.84 -48.81
CA LEU A 826 30.31 6.47 -47.83
C LEU A 826 29.97 6.04 -46.41
N VAL A 827 28.69 6.01 -46.08
CA VAL A 827 28.19 5.62 -44.77
C VAL A 827 26.96 4.74 -44.90
N SER A 828 26.94 3.67 -44.09
CA SER A 828 25.75 2.87 -43.84
C SER A 828 25.24 3.16 -42.43
N ILE A 829 23.96 3.45 -42.29
CA ILE A 829 23.29 3.65 -41.00
C ILE A 829 22.24 2.56 -40.86
N GLU A 830 22.34 1.73 -39.83
CA GLU A 830 21.33 0.72 -39.53
C GLU A 830 20.29 1.33 -38.58
N LEU A 831 19.02 1.39 -38.99
CA LEU A 831 17.95 2.03 -38.22
C LEU A 831 17.03 0.99 -37.59
N ALA A 832 16.76 1.14 -36.29
CA ALA A 832 15.80 0.29 -35.60
C ALA A 832 14.36 0.61 -36.03
N ILE A 833 14.05 1.87 -36.31
CA ILE A 833 12.68 2.33 -36.61
C ILE A 833 12.63 3.17 -37.89
N PRO A 834 11.49 3.17 -38.61
CA PRO A 834 11.28 4.08 -39.73
C PRO A 834 11.56 5.52 -39.30
N SER A 835 12.29 6.25 -40.12
CA SER A 835 12.79 7.58 -39.78
C SER A 835 12.69 8.52 -40.97
N THR A 836 12.53 9.81 -40.73
CA THR A 836 12.76 10.83 -41.75
C THR A 836 14.23 11.21 -41.69
N ILE A 837 14.96 10.96 -42.78
CA ILE A 837 16.35 11.40 -42.92
C ILE A 837 16.33 12.75 -43.60
N ILE A 838 17.05 13.69 -43.04
CA ILE A 838 17.25 15.01 -43.63
C ILE A 838 18.74 15.17 -43.91
N ILE A 839 19.08 15.42 -45.16
CA ILE A 839 20.42 15.70 -45.63
C ILE A 839 20.51 17.20 -45.87
N ALA A 840 21.46 17.84 -45.21
CA ALA A 840 21.85 19.21 -45.52
C ALA A 840 23.02 19.15 -46.51
N HIS A 841 22.77 19.47 -47.77
CA HIS A 841 23.72 19.39 -48.88
C HIS A 841 24.23 20.78 -49.29
N ASP A 842 25.54 20.90 -49.51
CA ASP A 842 26.21 22.19 -49.71
C ASP A 842 25.74 22.85 -51.01
N THR A 843 25.19 24.07 -50.89
CA THR A 843 24.59 24.80 -52.02
C THR A 843 25.57 25.21 -53.12
N ARG A 844 26.89 25.09 -52.88
CA ARG A 844 27.94 25.42 -53.85
C ARG A 844 28.18 24.33 -54.91
N ILE A 845 27.71 23.10 -54.67
CA ILE A 845 28.01 21.94 -55.50
C ILE A 845 26.76 21.29 -56.10
N THR A 846 26.94 20.61 -57.21
CA THR A 846 25.85 19.88 -57.89
C THR A 846 25.37 18.72 -57.03
N GLU A 847 24.04 18.62 -56.88
CA GLU A 847 23.35 17.55 -56.16
C GLU A 847 23.75 16.16 -56.76
N PRO A 848 24.17 15.19 -55.92
CA PRO A 848 24.51 13.86 -56.41
C PRO A 848 23.26 13.10 -56.85
N SER A 849 23.42 12.16 -57.79
CA SER A 849 22.30 11.44 -58.39
C SER A 849 21.42 10.70 -57.39
N TRP A 850 21.98 10.21 -56.28
CA TRP A 850 21.22 9.54 -55.21
C TRP A 850 20.27 10.48 -54.44
N LEU A 851 20.53 11.79 -54.47
CA LEU A 851 19.69 12.82 -53.82
C LEU A 851 18.52 13.27 -54.71
N SER A 852 18.56 12.98 -56.02
CA SER A 852 17.54 13.43 -56.99
C SER A 852 16.10 12.98 -56.66
N ASN A 853 15.95 11.86 -55.94
CA ASN A 853 14.66 11.32 -55.51
C ASN A 853 14.28 11.72 -54.06
N TRP A 854 14.95 12.73 -53.48
CA TRP A 854 14.65 13.26 -52.15
C TRP A 854 13.84 14.57 -52.26
N GLU A 855 12.96 14.81 -51.30
CA GLU A 855 12.11 16.01 -51.28
C GLU A 855 12.91 17.20 -50.74
N LYS A 856 13.05 18.27 -51.52
CA LYS A 856 13.67 19.52 -51.06
C LYS A 856 12.70 20.27 -50.16
N ILE A 857 13.10 20.56 -48.92
CA ILE A 857 12.24 21.24 -47.92
C ILE A 857 12.62 22.71 -47.73
N LYS A 858 11.67 23.50 -47.23
CA LYS A 858 11.88 24.93 -46.95
C LYS A 858 12.78 25.10 -45.72
N GLY A 859 13.73 26.01 -45.83
CA GLY A 859 14.72 26.31 -44.80
C GLY A 859 16.13 26.07 -45.31
N GLN A 860 17.10 26.63 -44.61
CA GLN A 860 18.53 26.42 -44.86
C GLN A 860 19.22 26.21 -43.52
N LEU A 861 20.24 25.37 -43.51
CA LEU A 861 21.16 25.25 -42.40
C LEU A 861 22.42 26.03 -42.76
N THR A 862 22.95 26.84 -41.86
CA THR A 862 24.15 27.62 -42.12
C THR A 862 25.24 27.26 -41.13
N THR A 863 26.46 27.06 -41.64
CA THR A 863 27.67 27.00 -40.83
C THR A 863 28.46 28.29 -40.97
N ASN A 864 29.53 28.44 -40.19
CA ASN A 864 30.53 29.50 -40.40
C ASN A 864 31.38 29.32 -41.69
N ASP A 865 31.11 28.30 -42.51
CA ASP A 865 31.79 28.05 -43.79
C ASP A 865 30.84 28.13 -45.00
N THR A 866 29.70 27.45 -44.96
CA THR A 866 28.75 27.40 -46.09
C THR A 866 27.29 27.33 -45.65
N THR A 867 26.40 27.42 -46.62
CA THR A 867 24.95 27.22 -46.45
C THR A 867 24.50 25.96 -47.17
N PHE A 868 23.60 25.23 -46.52
CA PHE A 868 23.10 23.95 -47.00
C PHE A 868 21.63 24.02 -47.36
N GLY A 869 21.29 23.44 -48.52
CA GLY A 869 19.91 23.12 -48.87
C GLY A 869 19.48 21.84 -48.15
N LEU A 870 18.24 21.80 -47.68
CA LEU A 870 17.71 20.65 -46.94
C LEU A 870 16.91 19.74 -47.86
N PHE A 871 17.21 18.45 -47.80
CA PHE A 871 16.52 17.40 -48.53
C PHE A 871 16.08 16.34 -47.55
N GLN A 872 14.82 15.93 -47.60
CA GLN A 872 14.30 14.89 -46.72
C GLN A 872 13.86 13.66 -47.50
N LYS A 873 13.94 12.51 -46.84
CA LYS A 873 13.36 11.27 -47.32
C LYS A 873 12.92 10.42 -46.13
N ASN A 874 11.70 9.92 -46.22
CA ASN A 874 11.23 8.89 -45.28
C ASN A 874 11.88 7.56 -45.67
N VAL A 875 12.51 6.91 -44.70
CA VAL A 875 13.15 5.61 -44.88
C VAL A 875 12.53 4.60 -43.92
N PRO A 876 12.33 3.34 -44.35
CA PRO A 876 11.92 2.28 -43.43
C PRO A 876 13.03 1.97 -42.42
N ALA A 877 12.71 1.18 -41.39
CA ALA A 877 13.73 0.55 -40.55
C ALA A 877 14.65 -0.36 -41.40
N GLY A 878 15.88 -0.56 -40.94
CA GLY A 878 16.92 -1.32 -41.61
C GLY A 878 18.05 -0.45 -42.17
N LYS A 879 18.88 -1.04 -43.04
CA LYS A 879 20.09 -0.42 -43.59
C LYS A 879 19.77 0.74 -44.55
N LEU A 880 20.23 1.94 -44.20
CA LEU A 880 20.31 3.11 -45.07
C LEU A 880 21.75 3.29 -45.57
N THR A 881 21.96 3.41 -46.87
CA THR A 881 23.26 3.77 -47.45
C THR A 881 23.22 5.17 -48.05
N LEU A 882 24.25 5.97 -47.79
CA LEU A 882 24.43 7.30 -48.38
C LEU A 882 25.68 7.30 -49.25
N GLY A 883 25.53 7.81 -50.49
CA GLY A 883 26.56 7.81 -51.51
C GLY A 883 27.47 9.05 -51.47
N PRO A 884 28.24 9.30 -52.52
CA PRO A 884 29.23 10.38 -52.56
C PRO A 884 28.57 11.77 -52.55
N ASN A 885 29.27 12.78 -52.04
CA ASN A 885 28.75 14.15 -51.91
C ASN A 885 28.44 14.83 -53.25
N ARG A 886 29.14 14.41 -54.31
CA ARG A 886 29.09 15.00 -55.66
C ARG A 886 29.49 13.98 -56.74
N PRO A 887 29.05 14.14 -58.00
CA PRO A 887 29.22 13.14 -59.05
C PRO A 887 30.64 13.00 -59.63
N ASP A 888 31.37 14.08 -60.00
CA ASP A 888 32.68 13.92 -60.67
C ASP A 888 33.65 15.13 -60.71
N THR A 889 33.36 16.27 -60.05
CA THR A 889 34.19 17.49 -60.13
C THR A 889 34.99 17.77 -58.84
N ARG A 890 36.25 18.21 -58.98
CA ARG A 890 37.07 18.70 -57.84
C ARG A 890 36.93 20.21 -57.67
N GLY A 891 36.62 20.67 -56.46
CA GLY A 891 36.42 22.07 -56.09
C GLY A 891 36.13 22.24 -54.59
N SER A 892 36.06 23.48 -54.08
CA SER A 892 35.76 23.74 -52.67
C SER A 892 34.33 23.30 -52.33
N ALA A 893 34.20 22.37 -51.37
CA ALA A 893 32.93 21.82 -50.92
C ALA A 893 33.02 21.37 -49.46
N SER A 894 31.88 21.36 -48.78
CA SER A 894 31.74 20.75 -47.45
C SER A 894 30.91 19.48 -47.57
N GLN A 895 31.21 18.48 -46.74
CA GLN A 895 30.47 17.22 -46.75
C GLN A 895 29.01 17.47 -46.34
N TYR A 896 28.06 16.71 -46.87
CA TYR A 896 26.69 16.81 -46.39
C TYR A 896 26.60 16.48 -44.89
N LEU A 897 25.64 17.10 -44.19
CA LEU A 897 25.31 16.79 -42.80
C LEU A 897 24.05 15.93 -42.74
N ILE A 898 23.99 15.00 -41.79
CA ILE A 898 22.92 14.01 -41.71
C ILE A 898 22.10 14.27 -40.44
N PHE A 899 20.80 14.40 -40.59
CA PHE A 899 19.85 14.51 -39.47
C PHE A 899 18.82 13.40 -39.59
N LEU A 900 18.40 12.86 -38.46
CA LEU A 900 17.40 11.82 -38.38
C LEU A 900 16.31 12.25 -37.43
N GLN A 901 15.08 12.18 -37.90
CA GLN A 901 13.90 12.28 -37.08
C GLN A 901 13.32 10.87 -36.96
N PRO A 902 13.51 10.18 -35.81
CA PRO A 902 12.81 8.93 -35.54
C PRO A 902 11.32 9.16 -35.76
N GLY A 903 10.68 8.28 -36.54
CA GLY A 903 9.45 8.57 -37.28
C GLY A 903 8.50 9.57 -36.60
N ASN A 904 8.29 10.72 -37.26
CA ASN A 904 7.27 11.69 -36.87
C ASN A 904 5.98 10.96 -36.52
N LEU A 905 5.47 11.14 -35.30
CA LEU A 905 4.13 10.72 -34.91
C LEU A 905 3.14 11.50 -35.79
N LYS A 906 2.90 11.00 -37.00
CA LYS A 906 1.83 11.53 -37.84
C LYS A 906 0.55 11.15 -37.14
N GLN A 907 -0.33 12.13 -36.97
CA GLN A 907 -1.69 11.83 -36.56
C GLN A 907 -2.27 10.82 -37.55
N LEU A 908 -2.54 9.61 -37.07
CA LEU A 908 -3.13 8.56 -37.88
C LEU A 908 -4.54 8.98 -38.27
N ALA A 909 -4.93 8.69 -39.52
CA ALA A 909 -6.27 8.96 -39.99
C ALA A 909 -7.30 8.16 -39.18
N ASP A 910 -6.96 6.91 -38.88
CA ASP A 910 -7.74 5.99 -38.07
C ASP A 910 -7.04 5.73 -36.73
N ALA A 911 -7.83 5.58 -35.66
CA ALA A 911 -7.30 5.20 -34.35
C ALA A 911 -6.85 3.74 -34.35
N THR A 912 -5.67 3.48 -33.80
CA THR A 912 -5.15 2.14 -33.54
C THR A 912 -6.05 1.43 -32.53
N THR A 913 -6.55 0.24 -32.89
CA THR A 913 -7.40 -0.58 -32.04
C THR A 913 -6.59 -1.63 -31.30
N GLN A 914 -7.08 -2.06 -30.13
CA GLN A 914 -6.45 -3.14 -29.36
C GLN A 914 -6.30 -4.42 -30.20
N GLU A 915 -7.32 -4.78 -30.98
CA GLU A 915 -7.32 -5.96 -31.87
C GLU A 915 -6.17 -5.91 -32.88
N ALA A 916 -5.95 -4.75 -33.52
CA ALA A 916 -4.89 -4.57 -34.49
C ALA A 916 -3.50 -4.68 -33.84
N VAL A 917 -3.35 -4.18 -32.61
CA VAL A 917 -2.09 -4.30 -31.86
C VAL A 917 -1.82 -5.74 -31.47
N THR A 918 -2.82 -6.45 -30.94
CA THR A 918 -2.71 -7.86 -30.57
C THR A 918 -2.29 -8.72 -31.76
N ALA A 919 -2.83 -8.45 -32.95
CA ALA A 919 -2.43 -9.13 -34.18
C ALA A 919 -0.96 -8.87 -34.59
N ALA A 920 -0.38 -7.74 -34.18
CA ALA A 920 1.00 -7.34 -34.48
C ALA A 920 2.04 -7.80 -33.43
N ILE A 921 1.61 -8.35 -32.29
CA ILE A 921 2.50 -8.87 -31.23
C ILE A 921 3.49 -9.94 -31.75
N PRO A 922 3.08 -10.93 -32.55
CA PRO A 922 4.00 -11.98 -33.03
C PRO A 922 5.19 -11.44 -33.83
N THR A 923 5.02 -10.29 -34.49
CA THR A 923 6.06 -9.60 -35.29
C THR A 923 6.75 -8.48 -34.52
N ALA A 924 6.43 -8.31 -33.23
CA ALA A 924 6.99 -7.25 -32.40
C ALA A 924 8.50 -7.43 -32.17
N ASP A 925 9.20 -6.30 -31.98
CA ASP A 925 10.64 -6.24 -31.77
C ASP A 925 10.98 -5.33 -30.59
N ALA A 926 11.67 -5.89 -29.60
CA ALA A 926 12.03 -5.17 -28.38
C ALA A 926 13.07 -4.07 -28.60
N GLN A 927 13.94 -4.17 -29.62
CA GLN A 927 14.88 -3.11 -29.94
C GLN A 927 14.15 -1.91 -30.55
N ARG A 928 13.12 -2.16 -31.37
CA ARG A 928 12.24 -1.11 -31.88
C ARG A 928 11.42 -0.47 -30.77
N GLY A 929 10.89 -1.27 -29.85
CA GLY A 929 10.18 -0.80 -28.67
C GLY A 929 11.06 0.07 -27.77
N LYS A 930 12.29 -0.36 -27.52
CA LYS A 930 13.29 0.41 -26.77
C LYS A 930 13.57 1.76 -27.43
N ALA A 931 13.75 1.77 -28.75
CA ALA A 931 13.96 3.01 -29.50
C ALA A 931 12.75 3.97 -29.36
N LEU A 932 11.52 3.47 -29.46
CA LEU A 932 10.31 4.27 -29.28
C LEU A 932 10.18 4.82 -27.84
N PHE A 933 10.52 4.01 -26.84
CA PHE A 933 10.46 4.37 -25.42
C PHE A 933 11.37 5.56 -25.11
N PHE A 934 12.60 5.58 -25.66
CA PHE A 934 13.60 6.62 -25.43
C PHE A 934 13.61 7.75 -26.46
N ALA A 935 12.86 7.63 -27.56
CA ALA A 935 12.84 8.64 -28.62
C ALA A 935 12.19 9.95 -28.14
N THR A 936 12.98 11.02 -28.06
CA THR A 936 12.52 12.36 -27.66
C THR A 936 11.48 12.96 -28.61
N GLY A 937 11.53 12.58 -29.90
CA GLY A 937 10.55 12.89 -30.95
C GLY A 937 9.59 11.74 -31.31
N GLY A 938 9.65 10.61 -30.59
CA GLY A 938 8.73 9.46 -30.70
C GLY A 938 7.78 9.38 -29.51
N ALA A 939 7.54 8.18 -28.96
CA ALA A 939 6.63 8.00 -27.82
C ALA A 939 7.17 8.65 -26.53
N GLY A 940 8.49 8.66 -26.32
CA GLY A 940 9.15 9.43 -25.26
C GLY A 940 8.71 9.06 -23.84
N CYS A 941 8.29 7.80 -23.64
CA CYS A 941 7.76 7.30 -22.37
C CYS A 941 8.74 7.49 -21.20
N PHE A 942 10.06 7.45 -21.47
CA PHE A 942 11.11 7.64 -20.47
C PHE A 942 11.06 8.99 -19.74
N LYS A 943 10.37 10.00 -20.29
CA LYS A 943 10.21 11.33 -19.65
C LYS A 943 9.39 11.26 -18.37
N CYS A 944 8.53 10.26 -18.25
CA CYS A 944 7.62 10.08 -17.11
C CYS A 944 7.81 8.73 -16.42
N HIS A 945 8.44 7.76 -17.07
CA HIS A 945 8.49 6.38 -16.62
C HIS A 945 9.92 5.84 -16.55
N ASP A 946 10.20 5.10 -15.48
CA ASP A 946 11.41 4.30 -15.34
C ASP A 946 11.20 2.90 -15.96
N ALA A 947 12.15 2.44 -16.76
CA ALA A 947 12.12 1.11 -17.39
C ALA A 947 13.02 0.07 -16.69
N LYS A 948 13.70 0.47 -15.61
CA LYS A 948 14.55 -0.39 -14.77
C LYS A 948 14.35 -0.04 -13.30
N PRO A 949 14.62 -0.97 -12.36
CA PRO A 949 14.57 -0.66 -10.94
C PRO A 949 15.53 0.50 -10.65
N ALA A 950 14.99 1.61 -10.18
CA ALA A 950 15.77 2.77 -9.74
C ALA A 950 15.47 2.98 -8.26
N ASP A 951 16.50 3.30 -7.48
CA ASP A 951 16.36 3.60 -6.04
C ASP A 951 15.56 4.90 -5.80
N THR A 952 15.38 5.74 -6.82
CA THR A 952 14.52 6.93 -6.78
C THR A 952 13.74 7.05 -8.10
N PRO A 953 12.40 6.85 -8.09
CA PRO A 953 11.59 6.97 -9.30
C PRO A 953 11.54 8.41 -9.83
N THR A 954 11.40 8.59 -11.15
CA THR A 954 11.05 9.86 -11.84
C THR A 954 9.86 10.57 -11.17
N GLY A 955 8.93 9.81 -10.61
CA GLY A 955 7.89 10.28 -9.71
C GLY A 955 6.72 11.01 -10.38
N PHE A 956 6.69 11.08 -11.71
CA PHE A 956 5.57 11.65 -12.49
C PHE A 956 4.70 10.57 -13.16
N GLY A 957 5.27 9.45 -13.56
CA GLY A 957 4.56 8.26 -14.02
C GLY A 957 4.96 7.02 -13.22
N PRO A 958 4.17 5.94 -13.26
CA PRO A 958 4.49 4.70 -12.57
C PRO A 958 5.79 4.09 -13.06
N ASN A 959 6.55 3.50 -12.12
CA ASN A 959 7.72 2.70 -12.46
C ASN A 959 7.28 1.45 -13.23
N LEU A 960 7.84 1.25 -14.42
CA LEU A 960 7.51 0.16 -15.33
C LEU A 960 8.47 -1.03 -15.23
N SER A 961 9.45 -0.99 -14.33
CA SER A 961 10.44 -2.07 -14.16
C SER A 961 9.86 -3.39 -13.65
N PHE A 962 8.67 -3.35 -13.04
CA PHE A 962 7.98 -4.52 -12.51
C PHE A 962 6.95 -5.09 -13.49
N LEU A 963 6.83 -4.53 -14.70
CA LEU A 963 5.81 -4.96 -15.68
C LEU A 963 5.99 -6.42 -16.14
N LYS A 964 7.23 -6.91 -16.17
CA LYS A 964 7.53 -8.31 -16.46
C LYS A 964 6.95 -9.27 -15.42
N GLU A 965 6.81 -8.83 -14.17
CA GLU A 965 6.25 -9.60 -13.06
C GLU A 965 4.72 -9.43 -12.96
N GLN A 966 4.16 -8.32 -13.48
CA GLN A 966 2.77 -7.87 -13.29
C GLN A 966 1.74 -8.29 -14.38
N ARG A 967 2.14 -9.02 -15.43
CA ARG A 967 1.28 -9.68 -16.47
C ARG A 967 0.44 -8.78 -17.42
N ASN A 968 0.01 -9.44 -18.51
CA ASN A 968 -0.94 -9.10 -19.60
C ASN A 968 -0.55 -7.99 -20.61
N PRO A 969 -0.07 -8.36 -21.83
CA PRO A 969 0.12 -7.44 -22.95
C PRO A 969 -1.10 -6.55 -23.25
N ASN A 970 -2.32 -7.09 -23.10
CA ASN A 970 -3.56 -6.34 -23.37
C ASN A 970 -3.78 -5.18 -22.40
N HIS A 971 -3.36 -5.32 -21.14
CA HIS A 971 -3.45 -4.23 -20.17
C HIS A 971 -2.49 -3.11 -20.57
N ILE A 972 -1.25 -3.43 -20.93
CA ILE A 972 -0.27 -2.44 -21.43
C ILE A 972 -0.81 -1.73 -22.68
N ILE A 973 -1.40 -2.49 -23.62
CA ILE A 973 -2.02 -1.93 -24.83
C ILE A 973 -3.15 -0.96 -24.47
N LYS A 974 -4.07 -1.38 -23.59
CA LYS A 974 -5.19 -0.53 -23.15
C LYS A 974 -4.70 0.74 -22.45
N SER A 975 -3.66 0.65 -21.63
CA SER A 975 -3.04 1.80 -20.95
C SER A 975 -2.36 2.75 -21.94
N LEU A 976 -1.79 2.27 -23.04
CA LEU A 976 -1.22 3.11 -24.10
C LEU A 976 -2.30 3.77 -24.97
N LEU A 977 -3.36 3.05 -25.31
CA LEU A 977 -4.44 3.53 -26.18
C LEU A 977 -5.43 4.46 -25.45
N THR A 978 -5.77 4.11 -24.21
CA THR A 978 -6.82 4.75 -23.41
C THR A 978 -6.37 5.02 -21.97
N PRO A 979 -5.30 5.82 -21.75
CA PRO A 979 -4.69 6.01 -20.43
C PRO A 979 -5.61 6.65 -19.38
N SER A 980 -6.71 7.30 -19.79
CA SER A 980 -7.70 7.87 -18.86
C SER A 980 -8.81 6.89 -18.47
N SER A 981 -8.87 5.70 -19.08
CA SER A 981 -9.86 4.67 -18.71
C SER A 981 -9.53 3.99 -17.39
N GLU A 982 -8.25 3.95 -17.04
CA GLU A 982 -7.73 3.40 -15.79
C GLU A 982 -6.46 4.19 -15.44
N ILE A 983 -6.56 5.04 -14.41
CA ILE A 983 -5.41 5.78 -13.90
C ILE A 983 -4.92 5.03 -12.67
N LYS A 984 -3.67 4.56 -12.72
CA LYS A 984 -3.06 3.90 -11.56
C LYS A 984 -3.16 4.84 -10.36
N GLU A 985 -3.60 4.28 -9.24
CA GLU A 985 -3.75 5.05 -8.02
C GLU A 985 -2.43 5.70 -7.59
N GLY A 986 -2.50 6.93 -7.08
CA GLY A 986 -1.33 7.77 -6.79
C GLY A 986 -0.80 8.58 -7.98
N PHE A 987 -1.16 8.22 -9.23
CA PHE A 987 -0.74 8.93 -10.44
C PHE A 987 -1.87 9.78 -11.07
N ALA A 988 -2.99 9.89 -10.39
CA ALA A 988 -4.02 10.86 -10.76
C ALA A 988 -3.50 12.28 -10.57
N THR A 989 -3.66 13.10 -11.60
CA THR A 989 -3.22 14.50 -11.55
C THR A 989 -4.03 15.25 -10.51
N GLN A 990 -3.33 15.84 -9.54
CA GLN A 990 -3.91 16.68 -8.51
C GLN A 990 -3.90 18.13 -8.99
N VAL A 991 -5.02 18.81 -8.79
CA VAL A 991 -5.17 20.26 -8.94
C VAL A 991 -5.47 20.84 -7.56
N ILE A 992 -4.56 21.66 -7.06
CA ILE A 992 -4.69 22.35 -5.78
C ILE A 992 -5.01 23.81 -6.04
N ILE A 993 -6.09 24.29 -5.45
CA ILE A 993 -6.45 25.71 -5.41
C ILE A 993 -6.16 26.20 -4.00
N THR A 994 -5.33 27.23 -3.87
CA THR A 994 -4.99 27.82 -2.58
C THR A 994 -5.93 28.96 -2.22
N HIS A 995 -6.05 29.31 -0.93
CA HIS A 995 -6.90 30.43 -0.47
C HIS A 995 -6.53 31.78 -1.09
N ASP A 996 -5.31 31.94 -1.60
CA ASP A 996 -4.86 33.12 -2.34
C ASP A 996 -5.13 33.04 -3.87
N GLY A 997 -5.87 32.04 -4.32
CA GLY A 997 -6.36 31.88 -5.70
C GLY A 997 -5.35 31.28 -6.68
N ARG A 998 -4.23 30.72 -6.24
CA ARG A 998 -3.27 30.04 -7.14
C ARG A 998 -3.74 28.62 -7.43
N THR A 999 -3.58 28.21 -8.68
CA THR A 999 -3.80 26.82 -9.11
C THR A 999 -2.45 26.14 -9.33
N ILE A 1000 -2.23 25.03 -8.62
CA ILE A 1000 -1.01 24.23 -8.70
C ILE A 1000 -1.38 22.81 -9.14
N THR A 1001 -0.75 22.33 -10.21
CA THR A 1001 -1.04 21.02 -10.80
C THR A 1001 0.17 20.11 -10.73
N GLY A 1002 -0.03 18.83 -10.42
CA GLY A 1002 1.02 17.80 -10.41
C GLY A 1002 0.56 16.45 -9.86
N ILE A 1003 1.47 15.48 -9.79
CA ILE A 1003 1.24 14.16 -9.18
C ILE A 1003 1.62 14.19 -7.70
N LEU A 1004 0.85 13.54 -6.83
CA LEU A 1004 1.17 13.49 -5.40
C LEU A 1004 2.49 12.75 -5.15
N LYS A 1005 3.49 13.44 -4.61
CA LYS A 1005 4.79 12.84 -4.24
C LYS A 1005 4.81 12.42 -2.78
N HIS A 1006 4.37 13.30 -1.90
CA HIS A 1006 4.43 13.12 -0.45
C HIS A 1006 3.35 13.94 0.23
N GLU A 1007 2.81 13.42 1.32
CA GLU A 1007 1.77 14.07 2.11
C GLU A 1007 2.06 13.86 3.61
N THR A 1008 1.96 14.94 4.39
CA THR A 1008 1.91 14.88 5.87
C THR A 1008 0.60 15.48 6.35
N GLY A 1009 0.32 15.38 7.65
CA GLY A 1009 -0.78 16.11 8.26
C GLY A 1009 -0.67 17.65 8.12
N GLU A 1010 0.49 18.19 7.74
CA GLU A 1010 0.75 19.62 7.62
C GLU A 1010 0.95 20.12 6.18
N SER A 1011 1.39 19.26 5.24
CA SER A 1011 1.76 19.69 3.88
C SER A 1011 1.52 18.63 2.81
N ILE A 1012 1.38 19.09 1.57
CA ILE A 1012 1.28 18.27 0.35
C ILE A 1012 2.42 18.67 -0.59
N THR A 1013 3.15 17.69 -1.10
CA THR A 1013 4.20 17.88 -2.11
C THR A 1013 3.76 17.25 -3.43
N LEU A 1014 3.71 18.05 -4.50
CA LEU A 1014 3.37 17.59 -5.85
C LEU A 1014 4.61 17.57 -6.75
N ASN A 1015 4.76 16.54 -7.57
CA ASN A 1015 5.69 16.48 -8.70
C ASN A 1015 5.05 17.09 -9.95
N GLN A 1016 5.75 18.03 -10.59
CA GLN A 1016 5.33 18.65 -11.83
C GLN A 1016 6.01 17.99 -13.05
N PRO A 1017 5.46 18.15 -14.27
CA PRO A 1017 6.00 17.53 -15.49
C PRO A 1017 7.45 17.92 -15.87
N ASN A 1018 8.03 18.91 -15.19
CA ASN A 1018 9.38 19.43 -15.44
C ASN A 1018 10.36 19.06 -14.31
N GLU A 1019 10.08 17.97 -13.59
CA GLU A 1019 10.87 17.45 -12.46
C GLU A 1019 10.96 18.41 -11.25
N LYS A 1020 10.19 19.51 -11.23
CA LYS A 1020 10.08 20.37 -10.05
C LYS A 1020 9.05 19.80 -9.08
N SER A 1021 9.41 19.74 -7.81
CA SER A 1021 8.44 19.50 -6.74
C SER A 1021 7.96 20.83 -6.14
N VAL A 1022 6.66 20.94 -5.85
CA VAL A 1022 6.07 22.08 -5.14
C VAL A 1022 5.44 21.59 -3.85
N THR A 1023 5.87 22.15 -2.72
CA THR A 1023 5.30 21.86 -1.39
C THR A 1023 4.32 22.97 -1.00
N ILE A 1024 3.14 22.56 -0.58
CA ILE A 1024 2.01 23.42 -0.23
C ILE A 1024 1.59 23.06 1.19
N SER A 1025 1.50 24.08 2.06
CA SER A 1025 0.99 23.89 3.41
C SER A 1025 -0.52 23.68 3.38
N ARG A 1026 -1.06 22.70 4.12
CA ARG A 1026 -2.48 22.33 4.07
C ARG A 1026 -3.40 23.45 4.52
N ASP A 1027 -2.95 24.29 5.46
CA ASP A 1027 -3.66 25.49 5.92
C ASP A 1027 -3.82 26.58 4.84
N LYS A 1028 -3.16 26.43 3.68
CA LYS A 1028 -3.29 27.32 2.52
C LYS A 1028 -4.16 26.73 1.42
N ILE A 1029 -4.60 25.48 1.55
CA ILE A 1029 -5.36 24.77 0.52
C ILE A 1029 -6.85 25.06 0.71
N ASP A 1030 -7.46 25.63 -0.32
CA ASP A 1030 -8.90 25.85 -0.40
C ASP A 1030 -9.61 24.62 -0.96
N GLU A 1031 -9.09 24.10 -2.09
CA GLU A 1031 -9.67 22.97 -2.80
C GLU A 1031 -8.58 22.04 -3.34
N ARG A 1032 -8.87 20.74 -3.36
CA ARG A 1032 -8.06 19.70 -3.99
C ARG A 1032 -8.95 18.86 -4.90
N VAL A 1033 -8.55 18.75 -6.17
CA VAL A 1033 -9.30 17.98 -7.18
C VAL A 1033 -8.39 16.94 -7.81
N SER A 1034 -8.81 15.67 -7.75
CA SER A 1034 -8.18 14.57 -8.49
C SER A 1034 -8.78 14.50 -9.90
N GLN A 1035 -7.96 14.60 -10.94
CA GLN A 1035 -8.42 14.62 -12.33
C GLN A 1035 -8.75 13.21 -12.85
N LYS A 1036 -9.85 13.11 -13.62
CA LYS A 1036 -10.27 11.88 -14.33
C LYS A 1036 -9.53 11.67 -15.67
N VAL A 1037 -8.67 12.62 -16.05
CA VAL A 1037 -7.86 12.55 -17.26
C VAL A 1037 -6.41 12.32 -16.87
N SER A 1038 -5.79 11.31 -17.48
CA SER A 1038 -4.39 10.98 -17.25
C SER A 1038 -3.45 12.07 -17.78
N ALA A 1039 -2.34 12.28 -17.08
CA ALA A 1039 -1.24 13.09 -17.60
C ALA A 1039 -0.52 12.42 -18.79
N MET A 1040 -0.69 11.10 -18.94
CA MET A 1040 -0.17 10.34 -20.08
C MET A 1040 -1.03 10.60 -21.33
N PRO A 1041 -0.42 10.97 -22.48
CA PRO A 1041 -1.16 11.15 -23.72
C PRO A 1041 -1.70 9.81 -24.25
N ALA A 1042 -2.87 9.85 -24.89
CA ALA A 1042 -3.39 8.70 -25.62
C ALA A 1042 -2.60 8.49 -26.91
N PHE A 1043 -2.10 7.26 -27.11
CA PHE A 1043 -1.27 6.91 -28.27
C PHE A 1043 -2.07 6.26 -29.42
N ASP A 1044 -3.39 6.11 -29.28
CA ASP A 1044 -4.28 5.51 -30.29
C ASP A 1044 -4.19 6.21 -31.65
N ARG A 1045 -3.97 7.52 -31.69
CA ARG A 1045 -3.79 8.28 -32.95
C ARG A 1045 -2.35 8.71 -33.22
N LEU A 1046 -1.41 8.28 -32.39
CA LEU A 1046 -0.01 8.68 -32.47
C LEU A 1046 0.90 7.52 -32.88
N LEU A 1047 0.56 6.28 -32.51
CA LEU A 1047 1.36 5.08 -32.79
C LEU A 1047 0.54 4.06 -33.58
N THR A 1048 1.17 3.51 -34.61
CA THR A 1048 0.61 2.38 -35.39
C THR A 1048 0.50 1.12 -34.54
N PRO A 1049 -0.34 0.14 -34.95
CA PRO A 1049 -0.47 -1.13 -34.24
C PRO A 1049 0.88 -1.82 -33.97
N GLN A 1050 1.77 -1.84 -34.96
CA GLN A 1050 3.10 -2.46 -34.83
C GLN A 1050 4.01 -1.73 -33.83
N GLN A 1051 3.95 -0.39 -33.79
CA GLN A 1051 4.77 0.40 -32.86
C GLN A 1051 4.33 0.20 -31.40
N ILE A 1052 3.02 0.09 -31.15
CA ILE A 1052 2.51 -0.25 -29.82
C ILE A 1052 2.92 -1.68 -29.46
N ALA A 1053 2.82 -2.64 -30.39
CA ALA A 1053 3.26 -4.01 -30.16
C ALA A 1053 4.77 -4.10 -29.82
N ASP A 1054 5.62 -3.33 -30.52
CA ASP A 1054 7.05 -3.23 -30.26
C ASP A 1054 7.34 -2.68 -28.85
N LEU A 1055 6.65 -1.60 -28.44
CA LEU A 1055 6.74 -1.02 -27.08
C LEU A 1055 6.35 -2.05 -26.01
N VAL A 1056 5.23 -2.75 -26.22
CA VAL A 1056 4.73 -3.78 -25.31
C VAL A 1056 5.77 -4.89 -25.15
N LYS A 1057 6.38 -5.36 -26.25
CA LYS A 1057 7.43 -6.37 -26.19
C LYS A 1057 8.67 -5.89 -25.42
N TYR A 1058 9.11 -4.66 -25.66
CA TYR A 1058 10.23 -4.07 -24.90
C TYR A 1058 9.96 -4.05 -23.38
N LEU A 1059 8.78 -3.56 -22.98
CA LEU A 1059 8.38 -3.43 -21.58
C LEU A 1059 8.24 -4.80 -20.87
N LEU A 1060 7.86 -5.85 -21.59
CA LEU A 1060 7.76 -7.20 -21.04
C LEU A 1060 9.11 -7.93 -20.94
N GLU A 1061 10.14 -7.46 -21.65
CA GLU A 1061 11.46 -8.07 -21.64
C GLU A 1061 12.43 -7.44 -20.62
N GLN A 1062 12.14 -6.22 -20.13
CA GLN A 1062 12.89 -5.58 -19.04
C GLN A 1062 12.70 -6.38 -17.75
#